data_AF-B4RJE1-F1
#
_entry.id   AF-B4RJE1-F1
#
_cell.length_a   1.000
_cell.length_b   1.000
_cell.length_c   1.000
_cell.angle_alpha   90.00
_cell.angle_beta   90.00
_cell.angle_gamma   90.00
#
_symmetry.space_group_name_H-M   'P 1'
#
loop_
_entity.id
_entity.type
_entity.pdbx_description
1 polymer ?
#
loop_
_entity_poly.entity_id
_entity_poly.type
_entity_poly.pdbx_seq_one_letter_code
_entity_poly.pdbx_strand_id
1 'polypeptide(L)'
;MQNMKNQVRGSGMDARSNPANVSDGLQNSSGHIGTNTRYRLTKLGEQMARLPIDPKIARILLAAKKHDCMAEILVIASALSIQDPRERPLEARDAAAKAHERFTDKQSDFLTYLNIWDSFQRERDKGLSNKQLVQWCRQYFLSHLRMREWRELHHQLAQTAIEMGLTTKEAAFRRPPEVKQLTSSENAGDQDLSAKLKQKQLDKKQHRTQIRATKEAGYEQIHRALLTGLIANVGMKSPDSNDYTGARGSRFHLFPASALFKAKPKWVMAAELVETTRLYARDVAVIQPEWIEQEAPHLVRYHYFEPHWEQKRGEVVASERVTLYGLAVLPRRPVSYGKVAPEEAREIFIRSALVAQEYDLKADFFVHNKKLIKEITELEHKSRKQDVLVDDEALFAFYHERLPDFYMADSVSEGLCPANPQQTTPSPVGEGWGEGKTVAAQTNFSATSASPLPNPLPQEREQSASVSTVSGSLKTMSCEARLNFCEAKTKTESSLHSQRLSENYTPPFSDGLRPANPQQTTPSPVGEGWGEGKTVAAQTNFSATAANPLPQEREQSASALTVSDDPKPKKQPASQKGRLKPLPLADIRTFEAWLKTAERDNPRLLFLSRDDLMQHAAAHITEEQFPKHWQTADGKFKLSYRFEPHHPLDGVTLTLPLTVLNRISPAALEWLVPGMIREKIQLQIKALPKQIRRICVPVPEFITQFLSQNPDRNAPILPQLAQAIAKTAGDIRILEQINQDEWAAFRLPEHCYFNLRIIDDGGQELAMGRDLIQIQQQLGKAATTTFRDNTQEFERDNVTAWDIGILPESIKFARGKQQLTGYLGLQKEKDGRIALRLFDTSAAAGHAHRLGVIELMKLQLKEQVKDLNKGIQGFTQAAMLLKHINADTLRDDLTQAVCDRAFIGEDKLPRNEKAFKEQIKRARSRLPAVKEALSRYLQETAAAYAELNGKLGKHPLTHLLRLRLQTLLAPGFATRTPWAQWPRLPIYLKAMTLRLEKYSSNPARDAAREADIQELEQMWQEKTDGLAKQGQPVSDGLAAFKWMIEELRVSLFAQELKTPYPVSVKRLLKMWEILL
;
A
#
# COMPACT_ATOMS: atom_id res chain seq x y z
N MET A 1 -41.54 15.16 56.31
CA MET A 1 -41.23 13.78 55.86
C MET A 1 -42.21 13.21 54.83
N GLN A 2 -43.54 13.40 54.95
CA GLN A 2 -44.49 12.77 54.00
C GLN A 2 -44.40 13.27 52.54
N ASN A 3 -44.10 14.54 52.27
CA ASN A 3 -44.15 15.07 50.89
C ASN A 3 -43.24 14.31 49.90
N MET A 4 -41.99 14.01 50.26
CA MET A 4 -41.09 13.17 49.42
C MET A 4 -41.54 11.71 49.26
N LYS A 5 -42.44 11.20 50.11
CA LYS A 5 -43.04 9.85 49.96
C LYS A 5 -44.34 9.88 49.16
N ASN A 6 -45.15 10.93 49.31
CA ASN A 6 -46.42 11.07 48.61
C ASN A 6 -46.23 11.37 47.11
N GLN A 7 -45.16 12.11 46.76
CA GLN A 7 -44.77 12.41 45.37
C GLN A 7 -44.35 11.17 44.55
N VAL A 8 -44.38 9.97 45.14
CA VAL A 8 -44.07 8.67 44.52
C VAL A 8 -45.29 7.74 44.49
N ARG A 9 -46.46 8.15 45.01
CA ARG A 9 -47.61 7.25 45.23
C ARG A 9 -49.00 7.79 44.86
N GLY A 10 -49.13 8.95 44.19
CA GLY A 10 -50.42 9.63 44.08
C GLY A 10 -50.70 10.49 42.84
N SER A 11 -50.53 9.96 41.63
CA SER A 11 -51.34 10.37 40.47
C SER A 11 -51.41 9.24 39.42
N GLY A 12 -52.60 9.00 38.89
CA GLY A 12 -52.79 8.27 37.63
C GLY A 12 -52.84 9.29 36.49
N MET A 13 -52.09 9.03 35.42
CA MET A 13 -51.77 9.99 34.35
C MET A 13 -50.90 11.20 34.76
N ASP A 14 -50.23 11.72 33.74
CA ASP A 14 -49.47 12.98 33.63
C ASP A 14 -48.18 13.20 34.47
N ALA A 15 -47.31 14.04 33.89
CA ALA A 15 -46.00 14.52 34.38
C ALA A 15 -44.95 13.45 34.76
N ARG A 16 -44.01 13.17 33.84
CA ARG A 16 -42.79 12.37 34.12
C ARG A 16 -41.88 13.09 35.13
N SER A 17 -41.93 12.69 36.41
CA SER A 17 -40.94 13.10 37.40
C SER A 17 -39.54 12.54 37.05
N ASN A 18 -38.49 13.35 37.21
CA ASN A 18 -37.14 13.02 36.76
C ASN A 18 -36.29 12.51 37.93
N PRO A 19 -36.06 11.19 38.09
CA PRO A 19 -35.42 10.61 39.28
C PRO A 19 -33.92 10.93 39.40
N ALA A 20 -33.33 11.54 38.37
CA ALA A 20 -31.90 11.84 38.27
C ALA A 20 -31.39 12.73 39.42
N ASN A 21 -32.09 13.83 39.70
CA ASN A 21 -31.61 14.87 40.61
C ASN A 21 -31.82 14.48 42.10
N VAL A 22 -32.17 13.21 42.36
CA VAL A 22 -32.34 12.60 43.67
C VAL A 22 -31.29 11.50 43.92
N SER A 23 -30.50 11.09 42.91
CA SER A 23 -29.49 10.02 43.07
C SER A 23 -28.38 10.39 44.06
N ASP A 24 -27.93 11.65 44.05
CA ASP A 24 -27.01 12.20 45.06
C ASP A 24 -27.57 12.13 46.49
N GLY A 25 -28.90 12.13 46.62
CA GLY A 25 -29.63 12.09 47.89
C GLY A 25 -29.97 10.70 48.40
N LEU A 26 -29.84 9.64 47.59
CA LEU A 26 -30.34 8.29 47.92
C LEU A 26 -29.32 7.18 47.65
N GLN A 27 -28.89 6.51 48.72
CA GLN A 27 -28.04 5.33 48.65
C GLN A 27 -28.88 4.04 48.72
N ASN A 28 -28.66 3.11 47.80
CA ASN A 28 -29.23 1.76 47.89
C ASN A 28 -28.53 0.99 49.03
N SER A 29 -29.29 0.46 50.00
CA SER A 29 -28.71 -0.28 51.14
C SER A 29 -28.40 -1.76 50.87
N SER A 30 -28.66 -2.26 49.67
CA SER A 30 -28.43 -3.66 49.28
C SER A 30 -27.87 -3.73 47.85
N GLY A 31 -26.65 -4.23 47.67
CA GLY A 31 -25.86 -4.19 46.43
C GLY A 31 -26.38 -5.03 45.25
N HIS A 32 -27.67 -5.32 45.17
CA HIS A 32 -28.31 -6.08 44.10
C HIS A 32 -29.54 -5.35 43.55
N ILE A 33 -29.79 -5.50 42.25
CA ILE A 33 -30.98 -4.95 41.57
C ILE A 33 -32.09 -6.01 41.62
N GLY A 34 -32.62 -6.22 42.82
CA GLY A 34 -33.81 -7.03 43.09
C GLY A 34 -35.04 -6.15 43.36
N THR A 35 -36.25 -6.71 43.21
CA THR A 35 -37.55 -6.00 43.15
C THR A 35 -38.04 -5.34 44.45
N ASN A 36 -37.17 -5.11 45.45
CA ASN A 36 -37.53 -4.49 46.72
C ASN A 36 -36.43 -3.56 47.28
N THR A 37 -35.89 -2.70 46.42
CA THR A 37 -34.78 -1.78 46.73
C THR A 37 -35.13 -0.80 47.84
N ARG A 38 -34.55 -0.97 49.04
CA ARG A 38 -34.63 0.01 50.13
C ARG A 38 -33.57 1.09 49.94
N TYR A 39 -34.02 2.28 49.57
CA TYR A 39 -33.17 3.48 49.54
C TYR A 39 -33.11 4.14 50.93
N ARG A 40 -31.90 4.53 51.36
CA ARG A 40 -31.64 5.39 52.52
C ARG A 40 -31.18 6.76 52.02
N LEU A 41 -31.41 7.81 52.81
CA LEU A 41 -30.82 9.12 52.50
C LEU A 41 -29.29 9.06 52.63
N THR A 42 -28.57 9.72 51.73
CA THR A 42 -27.15 10.02 51.92
C THR A 42 -27.01 11.16 52.93
N LYS A 43 -25.81 11.37 53.51
CA LYS A 43 -25.53 12.58 54.32
C LYS A 43 -25.79 13.89 53.57
N LEU A 44 -25.66 13.87 52.24
CA LEU A 44 -26.00 14.99 51.36
C LEU A 44 -27.52 15.15 51.23
N GLY A 45 -28.26 14.05 51.02
CA GLY A 45 -29.73 14.03 51.00
C GLY A 45 -30.36 14.46 52.33
N GLU A 46 -29.76 14.11 53.46
CA GLU A 46 -30.14 14.60 54.80
C GLU A 46 -29.95 16.11 54.98
N GLN A 47 -28.95 16.71 54.32
CA GLN A 47 -28.77 18.15 54.29
C GLN A 47 -29.77 18.81 53.33
N MET A 48 -29.96 18.26 52.14
CA MET A 48 -30.94 18.76 51.15
C MET A 48 -32.36 18.77 51.72
N ALA A 49 -32.76 17.72 52.45
CA ALA A 49 -34.09 17.58 53.05
C ALA A 49 -34.38 18.55 54.23
N ARG A 50 -33.42 19.37 54.65
CA ARG A 50 -33.62 20.45 55.63
C ARG A 50 -33.97 21.79 54.99
N LEU A 51 -33.71 21.96 53.68
CA LEU A 51 -34.00 23.19 52.96
C LEU A 51 -35.45 23.17 52.43
N PRO A 52 -36.27 24.22 52.64
CA PRO A 52 -37.70 24.22 52.32
C PRO A 52 -37.99 24.54 50.83
N ILE A 53 -37.30 23.86 49.91
CA ILE A 53 -37.26 24.16 48.46
C ILE A 53 -37.12 22.87 47.62
N ASP A 54 -37.25 22.99 46.30
CA ASP A 54 -37.02 21.87 45.37
C ASP A 54 -35.60 21.28 45.53
N PRO A 55 -35.43 19.94 45.51
CA PRO A 55 -34.15 19.28 45.71
C PRO A 55 -33.02 19.73 44.76
N LYS A 56 -33.33 20.16 43.53
CA LYS A 56 -32.32 20.69 42.60
C LYS A 56 -31.71 21.98 43.14
N ILE A 57 -32.56 22.87 43.64
CA ILE A 57 -32.15 24.17 44.19
C ILE A 57 -31.43 23.96 45.53
N ALA A 58 -31.88 23.01 46.36
CA ALA A 58 -31.18 22.59 47.56
C ALA A 58 -29.75 22.05 47.26
N ARG A 59 -29.60 21.23 46.22
CA ARG A 59 -28.30 20.71 45.76
C ARG A 59 -27.34 21.80 45.31
N ILE A 60 -27.87 22.82 44.63
CA ILE A 60 -27.13 24.01 44.17
C ILE A 60 -26.64 24.87 45.34
N LEU A 61 -27.49 25.12 46.34
CA LEU A 61 -27.08 25.85 47.55
C LEU A 61 -25.98 25.13 48.35
N LEU A 62 -26.06 23.80 48.48
CA LEU A 62 -24.98 23.03 49.11
C LEU A 62 -23.68 23.06 48.30
N ALA A 63 -23.77 23.08 46.96
CA ALA A 63 -22.60 23.25 46.09
C ALA A 63 -22.00 24.66 46.15
N ALA A 64 -22.80 25.69 46.43
CA ALA A 64 -22.33 27.08 46.54
C ALA A 64 -21.33 27.29 47.69
N LYS A 65 -21.36 26.41 48.72
CA LYS A 65 -20.35 26.38 49.78
C LYS A 65 -19.00 25.81 49.31
N LYS A 66 -18.99 24.86 48.37
CA LYS A 66 -17.77 24.31 47.75
C LYS A 66 -17.09 25.36 46.85
N HIS A 67 -17.89 26.16 46.15
CA HIS A 67 -17.42 27.12 45.13
C HIS A 67 -17.30 28.57 45.63
N ASP A 68 -17.52 28.83 46.92
CA ASP A 68 -17.50 30.16 47.55
C ASP A 68 -18.35 31.22 46.81
N CYS A 69 -19.61 30.88 46.55
CA CYS A 69 -20.56 31.70 45.77
C CYS A 69 -21.96 31.75 46.40
N MET A 70 -22.06 31.58 47.72
CA MET A 70 -23.34 31.44 48.43
C MET A 70 -24.25 32.66 48.27
N ALA A 71 -23.72 33.88 48.26
CA ALA A 71 -24.54 35.09 48.22
C ALA A 71 -25.27 35.26 46.89
N GLU A 72 -24.56 35.03 45.78
CA GLU A 72 -25.10 35.02 44.42
C GLU A 72 -26.10 33.87 44.25
N ILE A 73 -25.75 32.68 44.76
CA ILE A 73 -26.62 31.52 44.64
C ILE A 73 -27.88 31.64 45.50
N LEU A 74 -27.87 32.29 46.67
CA LEU A 74 -29.09 32.59 47.44
C LEU A 74 -30.08 33.45 46.65
N VAL A 75 -29.58 34.49 45.96
CA VAL A 75 -30.39 35.36 45.08
C VAL A 75 -30.97 34.55 43.91
N ILE A 76 -30.16 33.75 43.22
CA ILE A 76 -30.61 32.96 42.07
C ILE A 76 -31.57 31.83 42.51
N ALA A 77 -31.27 31.12 43.60
CA ALA A 77 -32.11 30.06 44.16
C ALA A 77 -33.52 30.58 44.51
N SER A 78 -33.59 31.76 45.11
CA SER A 78 -34.87 32.41 45.44
C SER A 78 -35.61 32.87 44.18
N ALA A 79 -34.89 33.32 43.14
CA ALA A 79 -35.49 33.71 41.85
C ALA A 79 -36.14 32.51 41.14
N LEU A 80 -35.42 31.39 41.07
CA LEU A 80 -35.88 30.13 40.45
C LEU A 80 -36.98 29.42 41.24
N SER A 81 -37.27 29.88 42.47
CA SER A 81 -38.30 29.32 43.36
C SER A 81 -39.59 30.16 43.41
N ILE A 82 -39.68 31.23 42.60
CA ILE A 82 -40.89 32.06 42.43
C ILE A 82 -41.28 32.16 40.95
N GLN A 83 -42.41 32.82 40.64
CA GLN A 83 -42.72 33.20 39.27
C GLN A 83 -41.80 34.34 38.80
N ASP A 84 -41.28 34.20 37.57
CA ASP A 84 -40.41 35.19 36.90
C ASP A 84 -40.94 36.64 37.07
N PRO A 85 -40.18 37.55 37.69
CA PRO A 85 -40.61 38.93 37.91
C PRO A 85 -40.65 39.78 36.64
N ARG A 86 -40.17 39.28 35.48
CA ARG A 86 -40.14 40.00 34.20
C ARG A 86 -41.50 39.94 33.50
N GLU A 87 -42.24 41.05 33.50
CA GLU A 87 -43.52 41.18 32.81
C GLU A 87 -43.31 41.42 31.30
N ARG A 88 -44.12 40.79 30.44
CA ARG A 88 -44.05 40.95 28.98
C ARG A 88 -45.46 41.06 28.35
N PRO A 89 -46.17 42.18 28.52
CA PRO A 89 -47.51 42.38 27.97
C PRO A 89 -47.53 42.26 26.45
N LEU A 90 -48.59 41.70 25.87
CA LEU A 90 -48.71 41.42 24.44
C LEU A 90 -48.50 42.69 23.58
N GLU A 91 -49.17 43.78 23.95
CA GLU A 91 -49.13 45.08 23.26
C GLU A 91 -47.80 45.83 23.42
N ALA A 92 -46.94 45.42 24.37
CA ALA A 92 -45.75 46.16 24.77
C ALA A 92 -44.46 45.31 24.72
N ARG A 93 -44.47 44.20 23.98
CA ARG A 93 -43.37 43.23 23.90
C ARG A 93 -41.99 43.85 23.63
N ASP A 94 -41.89 44.74 22.65
CA ASP A 94 -40.61 45.35 22.26
C ASP A 94 -40.11 46.37 23.30
N ALA A 95 -41.03 47.10 23.94
CA ALA A 95 -40.70 48.01 25.04
C ALA A 95 -40.21 47.23 26.27
N ALA A 96 -40.87 46.12 26.61
CA ALA A 96 -40.44 45.21 27.67
C ALA A 96 -39.07 44.59 27.37
N ALA A 97 -38.85 44.09 26.15
CA ALA A 97 -37.57 43.53 25.72
C ALA A 97 -36.42 44.56 25.83
N LYS A 98 -36.65 45.79 25.36
CA LYS A 98 -35.68 46.90 25.44
C LYS A 98 -35.43 47.36 26.89
N ALA A 99 -36.43 47.28 27.76
CA ALA A 99 -36.26 47.55 29.19
C ALA A 99 -35.47 46.44 29.90
N HIS A 100 -35.72 45.17 29.55
CA HIS A 100 -35.02 44.01 30.11
C HIS A 100 -33.56 43.93 29.66
N GLU A 101 -33.23 44.40 28.45
CA GLU A 101 -31.85 44.46 27.91
C GLU A 101 -30.86 45.15 28.86
N ARG A 102 -31.32 46.11 29.68
CA ARG A 102 -30.51 46.77 30.72
C ARG A 102 -29.90 45.79 31.73
N PHE A 103 -30.58 44.69 32.03
CA PHE A 103 -30.17 43.70 33.01
C PHE A 103 -29.58 42.43 32.38
N THR A 104 -29.75 42.23 31.07
CA THR A 104 -29.35 41.03 30.36
C THR A 104 -27.82 40.84 30.36
N ASP A 105 -27.35 39.73 30.92
CA ASP A 105 -25.98 39.26 30.67
C ASP A 105 -25.91 38.48 29.34
N LYS A 106 -24.74 38.53 28.68
CA LYS A 106 -24.54 37.95 27.34
C LYS A 106 -24.25 36.44 27.35
N GLN A 107 -23.97 35.85 28.51
CA GLN A 107 -23.56 34.45 28.66
C GLN A 107 -24.49 33.66 29.58
N SER A 108 -25.34 34.33 30.38
CA SER A 108 -26.19 33.70 31.38
C SER A 108 -27.48 34.46 31.70
N ASP A 109 -28.63 33.82 31.50
CA ASP A 109 -29.90 34.34 32.02
C ASP A 109 -29.93 34.31 33.57
N PHE A 110 -29.16 33.44 34.25
CA PHE A 110 -29.06 33.44 35.72
C PHE A 110 -28.41 34.73 36.26
N LEU A 111 -27.38 35.24 35.58
CA LEU A 111 -26.76 36.53 35.95
C LEU A 111 -27.70 37.72 35.69
N THR A 112 -28.68 37.56 34.80
CA THR A 112 -29.74 38.57 34.61
C THR A 112 -30.59 38.73 35.88
N TYR A 113 -30.83 37.66 36.64
CA TYR A 113 -31.48 37.76 37.96
C TYR A 113 -30.62 38.55 38.96
N LEU A 114 -29.30 38.32 39.02
CA LEU A 114 -28.41 39.13 39.87
C LEU A 114 -28.45 40.62 39.48
N ASN A 115 -28.45 40.93 38.19
CA ASN A 115 -28.50 42.31 37.68
C ASN A 115 -29.82 43.02 38.00
N ILE A 116 -30.97 42.31 37.94
CA ILE A 116 -32.28 42.83 38.37
C ILE A 116 -32.27 43.07 39.89
N TRP A 117 -31.80 42.10 40.67
CA TRP A 117 -31.73 42.18 42.13
C TRP A 117 -30.85 43.34 42.61
N ASP A 118 -29.58 43.40 42.20
CA ASP A 118 -28.65 44.47 42.58
C ASP A 118 -29.19 45.86 42.16
N SER A 119 -29.90 45.95 41.03
CA SER A 119 -30.54 47.21 40.61
C SER A 119 -31.69 47.61 41.54
N PHE A 120 -32.62 46.70 41.84
CA PHE A 120 -33.75 46.97 42.73
C PHE A 120 -33.31 47.27 44.17
N GLN A 121 -32.30 46.55 44.67
CA GLN A 121 -31.71 46.80 45.99
C GLN A 121 -31.11 48.21 46.05
N ARG A 122 -30.29 48.63 45.06
CA ARG A 122 -29.73 50.00 44.99
C ARG A 122 -30.80 51.08 45.00
N GLU A 123 -31.91 50.90 44.27
CA GLU A 123 -32.98 51.91 44.23
C GLU A 123 -33.76 51.99 45.56
N ARG A 124 -33.96 50.86 46.26
CA ARG A 124 -34.48 50.88 47.64
C ARG A 124 -33.50 51.55 48.61
N ASP A 125 -32.22 51.24 48.51
CA ASP A 125 -31.21 51.66 49.49
C ASP A 125 -30.90 53.17 49.42
N LYS A 126 -31.34 53.86 48.35
CA LYS A 126 -31.46 55.33 48.27
C LYS A 126 -32.60 55.92 49.12
N GLY A 127 -33.42 55.10 49.78
CA GLY A 127 -34.57 55.55 50.58
C GLY A 127 -35.82 55.91 49.76
N LEU A 128 -35.96 55.40 48.54
CA LEU A 128 -37.16 55.67 47.72
C LEU A 128 -38.45 55.19 48.41
N SER A 129 -39.50 56.00 48.33
CA SER A 129 -40.83 55.62 48.83
C SER A 129 -41.40 54.43 48.05
N ASN A 130 -42.28 53.66 48.69
CA ASN A 130 -42.91 52.49 48.08
C ASN A 130 -43.60 52.83 46.73
N LYS A 131 -44.27 53.99 46.64
CA LYS A 131 -44.88 54.49 45.39
C LYS A 131 -43.86 54.68 44.26
N GLN A 132 -42.65 55.19 44.57
CA GLN A 132 -41.56 55.34 43.60
C GLN A 132 -40.95 53.99 43.21
N LEU A 133 -40.83 53.04 44.13
CA LEU A 133 -40.36 51.68 43.82
C LEU A 133 -41.35 50.90 42.94
N VAL A 134 -42.67 51.05 43.17
CA VAL A 134 -43.71 50.52 42.28
C VAL A 134 -43.62 51.17 40.89
N GLN A 135 -43.39 52.47 40.81
CA GLN A 135 -43.22 53.19 39.54
C GLN A 135 -41.96 52.75 38.78
N TRP A 136 -40.83 52.54 39.48
CA TRP A 136 -39.60 52.01 38.91
C TRP A 136 -39.80 50.58 38.37
N CYS A 137 -40.45 49.71 39.14
CA CYS A 137 -40.82 48.37 38.70
C CYS A 137 -41.64 48.42 37.39
N ARG A 138 -42.68 49.26 37.32
CA ARG A 138 -43.48 49.48 36.11
C ARG A 138 -42.65 50.00 34.93
N GLN A 139 -41.75 50.96 35.15
CA GLN A 139 -40.87 51.52 34.11
C GLN A 139 -39.98 50.46 33.46
N TYR A 140 -39.53 49.47 34.22
CA TYR A 140 -38.65 48.39 33.74
C TYR A 140 -39.38 47.08 33.42
N PHE A 141 -40.72 47.09 33.36
CA PHE A 141 -41.55 45.90 33.12
C PHE A 141 -41.21 44.76 34.11
N LEU A 142 -41.17 45.10 35.40
CA LEU A 142 -40.94 44.19 36.52
C LEU A 142 -42.15 44.19 37.45
N SER A 143 -42.57 43.01 37.90
CA SER A 143 -43.69 42.85 38.82
C SER A 143 -43.27 43.16 40.26
N HIS A 144 -43.73 44.29 40.81
CA HIS A 144 -43.38 44.68 42.19
C HIS A 144 -43.80 43.63 43.23
N LEU A 145 -44.90 42.90 42.99
CA LEU A 145 -45.33 41.79 43.84
C LEU A 145 -44.28 40.67 43.87
N ARG A 146 -43.82 40.20 42.69
CA ARG A 146 -42.79 39.16 42.60
C ARG A 146 -41.44 39.63 43.15
N MET A 147 -41.06 40.91 42.96
CA MET A 147 -39.87 41.48 43.60
C MET A 147 -39.94 41.50 45.14
N ARG A 148 -41.14 41.60 45.73
CA ARG A 148 -41.34 41.49 47.18
C ARG A 148 -41.24 40.03 47.65
N GLU A 149 -41.88 39.10 46.94
CA GLU A 149 -41.85 37.66 47.24
C GLU A 149 -40.43 37.08 47.14
N TRP A 150 -39.69 37.44 46.09
CA TRP A 150 -38.28 37.08 45.91
C TRP A 150 -37.43 37.49 47.11
N ARG A 151 -37.62 38.72 47.61
CA ARG A 151 -36.90 39.24 48.77
C ARG A 151 -37.25 38.50 50.06
N GLU A 152 -38.52 38.18 50.25
CA GLU A 152 -38.99 37.44 51.43
C GLU A 152 -38.38 36.03 51.45
N LEU A 153 -38.50 35.30 50.34
CA LEU A 153 -37.91 33.96 50.20
C LEU A 153 -36.37 33.97 50.33
N HIS A 154 -35.70 35.02 49.83
CA HIS A 154 -34.27 35.21 50.03
C HIS A 154 -33.91 35.40 51.51
N HIS A 155 -34.67 36.20 52.27
CA HIS A 155 -34.42 36.36 53.71
C HIS A 155 -34.59 35.03 54.45
N GLN A 156 -35.62 34.26 54.12
CA GLN A 156 -35.89 32.94 54.71
C GLN A 156 -34.78 31.93 54.37
N LEU A 157 -34.42 31.78 53.10
CA LEU A 157 -33.32 30.87 52.69
C LEU A 157 -31.96 31.28 53.24
N ALA A 158 -31.68 32.59 53.32
CA ALA A 158 -30.45 33.10 53.94
C ALA A 158 -30.40 32.77 55.44
N GLN A 159 -31.51 32.90 56.17
CA GLN A 159 -31.62 32.48 57.57
C GLN A 159 -31.35 30.98 57.72
N THR A 160 -32.05 30.11 56.96
CA THR A 160 -31.83 28.66 57.01
C THR A 160 -30.39 28.27 56.63
N ALA A 161 -29.78 28.97 55.67
CA ALA A 161 -28.38 28.74 55.29
C ALA A 161 -27.37 29.15 56.39
N ILE A 162 -27.66 30.19 57.17
CA ILE A 162 -26.87 30.57 58.35
C ILE A 162 -27.03 29.52 59.46
N GLU A 163 -28.28 29.12 59.76
CA GLU A 163 -28.59 28.10 60.78
C GLU A 163 -27.97 26.73 60.48
N MET A 164 -27.93 26.35 59.20
CA MET A 164 -27.24 25.14 58.73
C MET A 164 -25.71 25.27 58.67
N GLY A 165 -25.14 26.41 59.07
CA GLY A 165 -23.70 26.66 59.03
C GLY A 165 -23.13 26.66 57.61
N LEU A 166 -23.92 27.01 56.60
CA LEU A 166 -23.48 27.07 55.20
C LEU A 166 -22.77 28.38 54.87
N THR A 167 -23.10 29.47 55.57
CA THR A 167 -22.53 30.81 55.41
C THR A 167 -22.67 31.66 56.69
N THR A 168 -21.99 32.80 56.77
CA THR A 168 -22.14 33.77 57.87
C THR A 168 -23.22 34.79 57.57
N LYS A 169 -23.73 35.49 58.59
CA LYS A 169 -24.74 36.56 58.43
C LYS A 169 -24.26 37.70 57.52
N GLU A 170 -22.95 37.96 57.50
CA GLU A 170 -22.33 38.98 56.64
C GLU A 170 -22.19 38.52 55.18
N ALA A 171 -21.88 37.24 54.96
CA ALA A 171 -21.73 36.66 53.63
C ALA A 171 -23.06 36.23 52.99
N ALA A 172 -24.12 35.98 53.78
CA ALA A 172 -25.45 35.64 53.25
C ALA A 172 -26.17 36.83 52.58
N PHE A 173 -25.87 38.07 52.99
CA PHE A 173 -26.54 39.27 52.51
C PHE A 173 -25.57 40.19 51.76
N ARG A 174 -25.27 39.82 50.51
CA ARG A 174 -24.51 40.66 49.55
C ARG A 174 -25.11 42.06 49.47
N ARG A 175 -24.24 43.08 49.61
CA ARG A 175 -24.54 44.47 49.26
C ARG A 175 -24.22 44.67 47.77
N PRO A 176 -25.06 45.37 46.99
CA PRO A 176 -24.72 45.69 45.60
C PRO A 176 -23.44 46.54 45.55
N PRO A 177 -22.52 46.33 44.59
CA PRO A 177 -21.30 47.12 44.52
C PRO A 177 -21.62 48.60 44.22
N GLU A 178 -20.88 49.50 44.88
CA GLU A 178 -20.95 50.94 44.67
C GLU A 178 -20.45 51.32 43.27
N VAL A 179 -21.36 51.79 42.42
CA VAL A 179 -20.99 52.36 41.13
C VAL A 179 -20.52 53.81 41.35
N LYS A 180 -19.25 53.98 41.73
CA LYS A 180 -18.61 55.30 41.77
C LYS A 180 -18.73 55.97 40.40
N GLN A 181 -19.51 57.04 40.33
CA GLN A 181 -19.57 57.86 39.13
C GLN A 181 -18.21 58.53 38.91
N LEU A 182 -17.61 58.28 37.75
CA LEU A 182 -16.43 59.01 37.30
C LEU A 182 -16.85 60.42 36.93
N THR A 183 -16.62 61.37 37.84
CA THR A 183 -16.71 62.79 37.54
C THR A 183 -15.74 63.14 36.42
N SER A 184 -16.20 63.93 35.46
CA SER A 184 -15.37 64.43 34.36
C SER A 184 -14.43 65.52 34.87
N SER A 185 -13.23 65.14 35.28
CA SER A 185 -12.15 66.11 35.49
C SER A 185 -11.68 66.66 34.15
N GLU A 186 -11.77 67.97 34.00
CA GLU A 186 -11.14 68.71 32.90
C GLU A 186 -9.65 68.95 33.18
N ASN A 187 -8.93 69.45 32.17
CA ASN A 187 -7.62 70.11 32.23
C ASN A 187 -6.41 69.35 32.84
N ALA A 188 -5.51 68.88 31.97
CA ALA A 188 -4.14 69.44 31.84
C ALA A 188 -3.23 68.63 30.88
N GLY A 189 -2.37 69.35 30.15
CA GLY A 189 -1.08 68.84 29.64
C GLY A 189 -1.12 67.92 28.41
N ASP A 190 -0.67 68.45 27.27
CA ASP A 190 -0.42 67.67 26.06
C ASP A 190 0.86 66.83 26.18
N GLN A 191 0.71 65.52 25.97
CA GLN A 191 1.74 64.56 25.56
C GLN A 191 1.11 63.15 25.48
N ASP A 192 1.42 62.45 24.40
CA ASP A 192 0.96 61.12 23.96
C ASP A 192 -0.49 60.71 24.32
N LEU A 193 -1.41 61.08 23.44
CA LEU A 193 -2.81 60.61 23.45
C LEU A 193 -2.92 59.07 23.39
N SER A 194 -2.00 58.38 22.70
CA SER A 194 -2.05 56.93 22.47
C SER A 194 -1.63 56.14 23.71
N ALA A 195 -0.60 56.59 24.41
CA ALA A 195 -0.23 56.07 25.73
C ALA A 195 -1.34 56.36 26.75
N LYS A 196 -1.87 57.60 26.80
CA LYS A 196 -2.99 57.94 27.70
C LYS A 196 -4.24 57.10 27.42
N LEU A 197 -4.56 56.78 26.16
CA LEU A 197 -5.67 55.88 25.81
C LEU A 197 -5.38 54.42 26.18
N LYS A 198 -4.19 53.89 25.89
CA LYS A 198 -3.79 52.52 26.28
C LYS A 198 -3.77 52.35 27.80
N GLN A 199 -3.19 53.31 28.52
CA GLN A 199 -3.16 53.31 29.98
C GLN A 199 -4.58 53.40 30.55
N LYS A 200 -5.42 54.35 30.10
CA LYS A 200 -6.82 54.48 30.53
C LYS A 200 -7.70 53.26 30.19
N GLN A 201 -7.30 52.44 29.20
CA GLN A 201 -7.89 51.11 28.95
C GLN A 201 -7.29 50.02 29.83
N LEU A 202 -5.98 50.02 30.07
CA LEU A 202 -5.28 49.08 30.93
C LEU A 202 -5.73 49.25 32.39
N ASP A 203 -5.82 50.48 32.88
CA ASP A 203 -6.36 50.85 34.18
C ASP A 203 -7.83 50.47 34.28
N LYS A 204 -8.64 50.68 33.23
CA LYS A 204 -10.03 50.16 33.20
C LYS A 204 -10.07 48.64 33.26
N LYS A 205 -9.13 47.94 32.63
CA LYS A 205 -9.04 46.47 32.63
C LYS A 205 -8.58 45.96 33.99
N GLN A 206 -7.51 46.53 34.55
CA GLN A 206 -6.97 46.24 35.88
C GLN A 206 -7.98 46.59 36.97
N HIS A 207 -8.64 47.75 36.94
CA HIS A 207 -9.69 48.11 37.89
C HIS A 207 -10.90 47.16 37.82
N ARG A 208 -11.32 46.72 36.62
CA ARG A 208 -12.33 45.66 36.47
C ARG A 208 -11.87 44.31 37.02
N THR A 209 -10.58 43.97 36.85
CA THR A 209 -9.98 42.77 37.44
C THR A 209 -9.86 42.89 38.97
N GLN A 210 -9.53 44.08 39.48
CA GLN A 210 -9.41 44.38 40.91
C GLN A 210 -10.77 44.29 41.60
N ILE A 211 -11.81 44.85 40.99
CA ILE A 211 -13.20 44.70 41.46
C ILE A 211 -13.58 43.21 41.47
N ARG A 212 -13.30 42.47 40.39
CA ARG A 212 -13.53 41.01 40.32
C ARG A 212 -12.70 40.20 41.33
N ALA A 213 -11.55 40.69 41.76
CA ALA A 213 -10.73 40.07 42.81
C ALA A 213 -11.17 40.47 44.23
N THR A 214 -12.03 41.49 44.38
CA THR A 214 -12.42 42.04 45.69
C THR A 214 -13.84 41.59 46.08
N LYS A 215 -13.96 40.29 46.40
CA LYS A 215 -15.17 39.65 46.97
C LYS A 215 -16.46 39.76 46.12
N GLU A 216 -16.42 39.30 44.88
CA GLU A 216 -17.61 38.79 44.17
C GLU A 216 -17.28 37.44 43.52
N ALA A 217 -18.24 36.49 43.49
CA ALA A 217 -18.00 35.18 42.91
C ALA A 217 -17.82 35.23 41.37
N GLY A 218 -16.84 34.50 40.85
CA GLY A 218 -16.57 34.40 39.42
C GLY A 218 -17.65 33.63 38.65
N TYR A 219 -17.75 33.88 37.34
CA TYR A 219 -18.70 33.19 36.44
C TYR A 219 -18.63 31.67 36.62
N GLU A 220 -17.42 31.09 36.60
CA GLU A 220 -17.22 29.65 36.75
C GLU A 220 -17.73 29.12 38.10
N GLN A 221 -17.45 29.79 39.22
CA GLN A 221 -17.90 29.38 40.57
C GLN A 221 -19.43 29.30 40.65
N ILE A 222 -20.12 30.33 40.16
CA ILE A 222 -21.59 30.38 40.12
C ILE A 222 -22.14 29.27 39.22
N HIS A 223 -21.58 29.10 38.02
CA HIS A 223 -22.13 28.16 37.03
C HIS A 223 -21.80 26.69 37.34
N ARG A 224 -20.67 26.39 37.98
CA ARG A 224 -20.37 25.05 38.51
C ARG A 224 -21.27 24.68 39.69
N ALA A 225 -21.59 25.62 40.57
CA ALA A 225 -22.57 25.39 41.64
C ALA A 225 -23.98 25.10 41.06
N LEU A 226 -24.46 25.94 40.13
CA LEU A 226 -25.73 25.75 39.41
C LEU A 226 -25.78 24.39 38.67
N LEU A 227 -24.68 24.01 37.99
CA LEU A 227 -24.60 22.77 37.23
C LEU A 227 -24.91 21.54 38.08
N THR A 228 -24.55 21.52 39.38
CA THR A 228 -24.79 20.35 40.24
C THR A 228 -26.27 19.96 40.41
N GLY A 229 -27.19 20.93 40.40
CA GLY A 229 -28.64 20.65 40.45
C GLY A 229 -29.31 20.68 39.08
N LEU A 230 -28.68 21.29 38.07
CA LEU A 230 -29.18 21.41 36.70
C LEU A 230 -28.57 20.39 35.72
N ILE A 231 -27.78 19.42 36.20
CA ILE A 231 -27.03 18.48 35.37
C ILE A 231 -27.89 17.62 34.43
N ALA A 232 -29.17 17.38 34.77
CA ALA A 232 -30.11 16.69 33.88
C ALA A 232 -30.67 17.57 32.74
N ASN A 233 -30.43 18.89 32.79
CA ASN A 233 -30.91 19.89 31.84
C ASN A 233 -29.75 20.47 30.99
N VAL A 234 -28.62 19.77 30.89
CA VAL A 234 -27.52 20.12 29.97
C VAL A 234 -27.85 19.67 28.55
N GLY A 235 -27.30 20.38 27.57
CA GLY A 235 -27.36 19.95 26.17
C GLY A 235 -26.25 20.50 25.31
N MET A 236 -25.87 19.71 24.30
CA MET A 236 -24.97 20.11 23.23
C MET A 236 -25.79 20.48 21.99
N LYS A 237 -25.46 21.61 21.36
CA LYS A 237 -26.06 22.03 20.10
C LYS A 237 -25.77 21.00 19.01
N SER A 238 -26.78 20.61 18.24
CA SER A 238 -26.62 19.75 17.07
C SER A 238 -25.76 20.45 15.98
N PRO A 239 -24.98 19.72 15.17
CA PRO A 239 -24.21 20.33 14.09
C PRO A 239 -25.11 20.82 12.94
N ASP A 240 -26.08 20.01 12.53
CA ASP A 240 -26.88 20.22 11.31
C ASP A 240 -28.17 21.02 11.56
N SER A 241 -28.51 21.30 12.83
CA SER A 241 -29.82 21.81 13.23
C SER A 241 -29.76 22.81 14.39
N ASN A 242 -30.84 23.58 14.54
CA ASN A 242 -30.97 24.62 15.58
C ASN A 242 -31.56 24.08 16.91
N ASP A 243 -31.54 22.77 17.11
CA ASP A 243 -31.86 22.10 18.38
C ASP A 243 -30.61 21.74 19.18
N TYR A 244 -30.82 21.34 20.43
CA TYR A 244 -29.81 20.86 21.35
C TYR A 244 -30.18 19.43 21.74
N THR A 245 -29.23 18.52 21.59
CA THR A 245 -29.34 17.17 22.14
C THR A 245 -28.95 17.22 23.62
N GLY A 246 -29.92 16.95 24.49
CA GLY A 246 -29.77 16.92 25.93
C GLY A 246 -29.53 15.52 26.50
N ALA A 247 -29.46 15.44 27.82
CA ALA A 247 -29.44 14.18 28.55
C ALA A 247 -30.64 13.29 28.14
N ARG A 248 -30.42 11.96 28.13
CA ARG A 248 -31.42 10.93 27.76
C ARG A 248 -32.01 11.05 26.35
N GLY A 249 -31.29 11.69 25.42
CA GLY A 249 -31.75 11.86 24.04
C GLY A 249 -32.89 12.88 23.88
N SER A 250 -33.13 13.71 24.89
CA SER A 250 -34.04 14.86 24.76
C SER A 250 -33.55 15.81 23.67
N ARG A 251 -34.47 16.44 22.94
CA ARG A 251 -34.17 17.49 21.97
C ARG A 251 -34.93 18.76 22.34
N PHE A 252 -34.23 19.88 22.48
CA PHE A 252 -34.84 21.15 22.88
C PHE A 252 -34.29 22.34 22.10
N HIS A 253 -35.02 23.45 22.08
CA HIS A 253 -34.54 24.74 21.57
C HIS A 253 -34.32 25.73 22.72
N LEU A 254 -33.51 26.76 22.52
CA LEU A 254 -33.44 27.87 23.49
C LEU A 254 -34.73 28.70 23.41
N PHE A 255 -35.24 29.17 24.55
CA PHE A 255 -36.42 30.03 24.60
C PHE A 255 -36.16 31.39 23.91
N PRO A 256 -37.08 31.91 23.06
CA PRO A 256 -36.83 33.11 22.25
C PRO A 256 -36.44 34.39 23.02
N ALA A 257 -36.81 34.50 24.31
CA ALA A 257 -36.47 35.65 25.16
C ALA A 257 -35.20 35.44 26.02
N SER A 258 -34.44 34.35 25.82
CA SER A 258 -33.11 34.16 26.41
C SER A 258 -32.07 35.00 25.67
N ALA A 259 -31.08 35.53 26.40
CA ALA A 259 -29.92 36.21 25.80
C ALA A 259 -29.20 35.34 24.75
N LEU A 260 -29.18 34.02 25.00
CA LEU A 260 -28.46 33.04 24.20
C LEU A 260 -29.20 32.59 22.93
N PHE A 261 -30.47 32.97 22.76
CA PHE A 261 -31.28 32.56 21.61
C PHE A 261 -30.65 32.94 20.25
N LYS A 262 -30.00 34.11 20.19
CA LYS A 262 -29.22 34.56 19.02
C LYS A 262 -27.82 33.96 18.99
N ALA A 263 -27.14 33.85 20.15
CA ALA A 263 -25.75 33.43 20.25
C ALA A 263 -25.53 31.93 19.96
N LYS A 264 -26.50 31.08 20.31
CA LYS A 264 -26.52 29.62 20.06
C LYS A 264 -25.18 28.91 20.35
N PRO A 265 -24.67 28.99 21.60
CA PRO A 265 -23.39 28.39 22.02
C PRO A 265 -23.39 26.86 21.86
N LYS A 266 -22.20 26.24 21.81
CA LYS A 266 -22.08 24.77 21.63
C LYS A 266 -22.66 23.96 22.80
N TRP A 267 -22.52 24.44 24.02
CA TRP A 267 -22.94 23.77 25.26
C TRP A 267 -23.71 24.73 26.16
N VAL A 268 -24.81 24.23 26.74
CA VAL A 268 -25.67 24.96 27.68
C VAL A 268 -26.11 24.10 28.85
N MET A 269 -26.51 24.77 29.95
CA MET A 269 -27.47 24.25 30.93
C MET A 269 -28.68 25.18 31.01
N ALA A 270 -29.83 24.65 31.44
CA ALA A 270 -31.07 25.40 31.62
C ALA A 270 -31.71 25.13 32.99
N ALA A 271 -32.39 26.14 33.56
CA ALA A 271 -33.13 25.99 34.81
C ALA A 271 -34.27 24.95 34.66
N GLU A 272 -35.00 25.05 33.55
CA GLU A 272 -36.12 24.18 33.21
C GLU A 272 -36.20 23.90 31.70
N LEU A 273 -36.85 22.79 31.35
CA LEU A 273 -37.24 22.44 30.00
C LEU A 273 -38.77 22.39 29.98
N VAL A 274 -39.40 23.29 29.22
CA VAL A 274 -40.87 23.46 29.19
C VAL A 274 -41.39 23.14 27.79
N GLU A 275 -42.36 22.24 27.72
CA GLU A 275 -43.01 21.85 26.46
C GLU A 275 -44.20 22.78 26.16
N THR A 276 -44.26 23.27 24.92
CA THR A 276 -45.34 24.15 24.43
C THR A 276 -45.69 23.78 22.99
N THR A 277 -45.20 24.52 21.98
CA THR A 277 -45.19 24.08 20.58
C THR A 277 -43.99 23.19 20.27
N ARG A 278 -42.93 23.29 21.09
CA ARG A 278 -41.73 22.45 21.15
C ARG A 278 -41.22 22.43 22.59
N LEU A 279 -40.25 21.58 22.89
CA LEU A 279 -39.51 21.62 24.15
C LEU A 279 -38.52 22.81 24.14
N TYR A 280 -38.69 23.75 25.08
CA TYR A 280 -37.85 24.95 25.21
C TYR A 280 -37.08 24.98 26.52
N ALA A 281 -35.78 25.20 26.43
CA ALA A 281 -34.93 25.53 27.57
C ALA A 281 -35.12 26.99 27.98
N ARG A 282 -35.49 27.21 29.25
CA ARG A 282 -35.64 28.53 29.88
C ARG A 282 -34.59 28.76 30.96
N ASP A 283 -34.24 30.03 31.12
CA ASP A 283 -33.14 30.55 31.93
C ASP A 283 -31.85 29.74 31.73
N VAL A 284 -31.13 30.08 30.67
CA VAL A 284 -30.05 29.32 30.05
C VAL A 284 -28.70 29.98 30.30
N ALA A 285 -27.63 29.20 30.45
CA ALA A 285 -26.26 29.70 30.46
C ALA A 285 -25.26 28.81 29.73
N VAL A 286 -24.16 29.43 29.27
CA VAL A 286 -23.02 28.74 28.66
C VAL A 286 -22.28 27.94 29.72
N ILE A 287 -21.93 26.67 29.41
CA ILE A 287 -21.08 25.82 30.23
C ILE A 287 -19.92 25.23 29.41
N GLN A 288 -18.87 24.77 30.09
CA GLN A 288 -17.83 23.90 29.51
C GLN A 288 -18.18 22.43 29.82
N PRO A 289 -18.05 21.48 28.87
CA PRO A 289 -18.39 20.08 29.12
C PRO A 289 -17.51 19.42 30.18
N GLU A 290 -16.26 19.85 30.35
CA GLU A 290 -15.31 19.36 31.35
C GLU A 290 -15.82 19.57 32.78
N TRP A 291 -16.65 20.59 33.03
CA TRP A 291 -17.27 20.83 34.33
C TRP A 291 -18.24 19.71 34.74
N ILE A 292 -18.83 18.98 33.78
CA ILE A 292 -19.74 17.86 34.04
C ILE A 292 -18.98 16.69 34.66
N GLU A 293 -17.81 16.35 34.10
CA GLU A 293 -16.92 15.30 34.63
C GLU A 293 -16.38 15.69 36.02
N GLN A 294 -16.03 16.97 36.23
CA GLN A 294 -15.47 17.45 37.49
C GLN A 294 -16.48 17.57 38.64
N GLU A 295 -17.73 17.96 38.37
CA GLU A 295 -18.75 18.13 39.42
C GLU A 295 -19.59 16.87 39.67
N ALA A 296 -19.67 15.94 38.72
CA ALA A 296 -20.42 14.68 38.85
C ALA A 296 -19.69 13.46 38.24
N PRO A 297 -18.47 13.13 38.69
CA PRO A 297 -17.69 11.98 38.18
C PRO A 297 -18.38 10.62 38.41
N HIS A 298 -19.39 10.57 39.29
CA HIS A 298 -20.20 9.40 39.60
C HIS A 298 -21.44 9.21 38.70
N LEU A 299 -21.81 10.22 37.89
CA LEU A 299 -22.92 10.13 36.92
C LEU A 299 -22.45 9.83 35.49
N VAL A 300 -21.18 10.12 35.19
CA VAL A 300 -20.60 9.83 33.88
C VAL A 300 -20.23 8.36 33.72
N ARG A 301 -20.21 7.89 32.47
CA ARG A 301 -19.72 6.57 32.08
C ARG A 301 -18.64 6.72 31.03
N TYR A 302 -17.49 6.12 31.33
CA TYR A 302 -16.32 6.00 30.46
C TYR A 302 -16.49 4.78 29.57
N HIS A 303 -16.23 4.92 28.28
CA HIS A 303 -16.25 3.85 27.29
C HIS A 303 -14.93 3.90 26.53
N TYR A 304 -14.23 2.77 26.44
CA TYR A 304 -12.93 2.67 25.77
C TYR A 304 -13.07 1.87 24.48
N PHE A 305 -12.39 2.31 23.42
CA PHE A 305 -12.46 1.73 22.08
C PHE A 305 -11.17 2.03 21.31
N GLU A 306 -10.92 1.28 20.22
CA GLU A 306 -9.69 1.39 19.42
C GLU A 306 -8.40 1.33 20.26
N PRO A 307 -8.18 0.28 21.09
CA PRO A 307 -6.89 0.07 21.73
C PRO A 307 -5.84 -0.31 20.68
N HIS A 308 -4.70 0.39 20.67
CA HIS A 308 -3.64 0.22 19.68
C HIS A 308 -2.28 0.67 20.22
N TRP A 309 -1.21 0.25 19.56
CA TRP A 309 0.15 0.67 19.86
C TRP A 309 0.43 2.09 19.33
N GLU A 310 0.84 3.04 20.19
CA GLU A 310 1.30 4.37 19.74
C GLU A 310 2.83 4.46 19.81
N GLN A 311 3.52 4.06 18.73
CA GLN A 311 4.99 4.04 18.58
C GLN A 311 5.70 5.31 19.12
N LYS A 312 5.10 6.49 18.93
CA LYS A 312 5.65 7.80 19.36
C LYS A 312 5.69 7.97 20.89
N ARG A 313 4.81 7.29 21.62
CA ARG A 313 4.79 7.28 23.08
C ARG A 313 5.50 6.08 23.68
N GLY A 314 5.47 4.95 22.97
CA GLY A 314 5.90 3.67 23.49
C GLY A 314 4.92 3.08 24.51
N GLU A 315 3.63 3.38 24.41
CA GLU A 315 2.55 2.81 25.25
C GLU A 315 1.38 2.35 24.36
N VAL A 316 0.59 1.38 24.85
CA VAL A 316 -0.72 1.08 24.24
C VAL A 316 -1.73 2.14 24.66
N VAL A 317 -2.39 2.75 23.67
CA VAL A 317 -3.33 3.86 23.83
C VAL A 317 -4.72 3.42 23.36
N ALA A 318 -5.76 3.84 24.08
CA ALA A 318 -7.15 3.69 23.65
C ALA A 318 -7.85 5.05 23.55
N SER A 319 -8.93 5.08 22.78
CA SER A 319 -9.86 6.21 22.73
C SER A 319 -10.91 6.07 23.83
N GLU A 320 -10.98 7.06 24.71
CA GLU A 320 -11.98 7.16 25.77
C GLU A 320 -13.10 8.13 25.36
N ARG A 321 -14.35 7.73 25.58
CA ARG A 321 -15.55 8.55 25.44
C ARG A 321 -16.27 8.66 26.78
N VAL A 322 -16.46 9.88 27.25
CA VAL A 322 -17.19 10.19 28.50
C VAL A 322 -18.63 10.53 28.16
N THR A 323 -19.60 9.83 28.76
CA THR A 323 -21.03 10.04 28.53
C THR A 323 -21.79 10.36 29.81
N LEU A 324 -22.71 11.33 29.77
CA LEU A 324 -23.68 11.61 30.84
C LEU A 324 -25.07 11.23 30.35
N TYR A 325 -25.70 10.23 30.96
CA TYR A 325 -27.07 9.78 30.60
C TYR A 325 -27.29 9.61 29.07
N GLY A 326 -26.29 9.06 28.36
CA GLY A 326 -26.29 8.86 26.90
C GLY A 326 -25.75 10.03 26.06
N LEU A 327 -25.75 11.25 26.59
CA LEU A 327 -25.14 12.42 25.93
C LEU A 327 -23.61 12.28 25.97
N ALA A 328 -22.93 12.44 24.82
CA ALA A 328 -21.47 12.46 24.78
C ALA A 328 -20.95 13.81 25.29
N VAL A 329 -20.22 13.78 26.41
CA VAL A 329 -19.63 14.97 27.06
C VAL A 329 -18.24 15.21 26.46
N LEU A 330 -17.37 14.20 26.53
CA LEU A 330 -16.09 14.16 25.82
C LEU A 330 -16.17 13.02 24.79
N PRO A 331 -16.11 13.30 23.48
CA PRO A 331 -16.37 12.29 22.45
C PRO A 331 -15.18 11.33 22.22
N ARG A 332 -13.94 11.82 22.39
CA ARG A 332 -12.70 11.06 22.19
C ARG A 332 -11.54 11.74 22.95
N ARG A 333 -10.98 11.08 23.95
CA ARG A 333 -9.78 11.46 24.73
C ARG A 333 -8.76 10.31 24.67
N PRO A 334 -7.51 10.52 24.24
CA PRO A 334 -6.52 9.44 24.21
C PRO A 334 -6.03 9.12 25.63
N VAL A 335 -6.09 7.86 26.04
CA VAL A 335 -5.70 7.38 27.38
C VAL A 335 -4.76 6.18 27.31
N SER A 336 -3.87 6.08 28.30
CA SER A 336 -2.94 4.96 28.50
C SER A 336 -3.74 3.68 28.86
N TYR A 337 -3.81 2.72 27.94
CA TYR A 337 -4.76 1.61 28.03
C TYR A 337 -4.36 0.52 29.04
N GLY A 338 -3.07 0.37 29.35
CA GLY A 338 -2.61 -0.56 30.38
C GLY A 338 -3.25 -0.33 31.76
N LYS A 339 -3.67 0.91 32.07
CA LYS A 339 -4.38 1.24 33.32
C LYS A 339 -5.88 0.93 33.28
N VAL A 340 -6.41 0.53 32.13
CA VAL A 340 -7.82 0.23 31.86
C VAL A 340 -8.03 -1.27 31.71
N ALA A 341 -7.25 -1.92 30.83
CA ALA A 341 -7.24 -3.36 30.61
C ALA A 341 -5.78 -3.86 30.52
N PRO A 342 -5.15 -4.21 31.66
CA PRO A 342 -3.75 -4.65 31.71
C PRO A 342 -3.40 -5.79 30.74
N GLU A 343 -4.26 -6.80 30.67
CA GLU A 343 -4.03 -8.05 29.93
C GLU A 343 -4.08 -7.81 28.41
N GLU A 344 -5.16 -7.21 27.91
CA GLU A 344 -5.30 -6.81 26.50
C GLU A 344 -4.17 -5.86 26.06
N ALA A 345 -3.79 -4.92 26.93
CA ALA A 345 -2.71 -3.98 26.64
C ALA A 345 -1.32 -4.65 26.64
N ARG A 346 -1.08 -5.67 27.46
CA ARG A 346 0.14 -6.50 27.43
C ARG A 346 0.20 -7.33 26.14
N GLU A 347 -0.91 -7.91 25.70
CA GLU A 347 -0.97 -8.63 24.42
C GLU A 347 -0.65 -7.71 23.22
N ILE A 348 -1.31 -6.55 23.13
CA ILE A 348 -1.05 -5.57 22.06
C ILE A 348 0.40 -5.08 22.10
N PHE A 349 0.97 -4.85 23.29
CA PHE A 349 2.37 -4.49 23.46
C PHE A 349 3.31 -5.58 22.90
N ILE A 350 3.13 -6.85 23.28
CA ILE A 350 4.00 -7.94 22.79
C ILE A 350 3.87 -8.07 21.27
N ARG A 351 2.65 -8.12 20.73
CA ARG A 351 2.42 -8.30 19.28
C ARG A 351 3.01 -7.16 18.45
N SER A 352 2.75 -5.90 18.78
CA SER A 352 3.28 -4.76 18.02
C SER A 352 4.77 -4.47 18.30
N ALA A 353 5.17 -4.37 19.57
CA ALA A 353 6.51 -3.87 19.91
C ALA A 353 7.60 -4.93 19.84
N LEU A 354 7.30 -6.20 20.18
CA LEU A 354 8.31 -7.28 20.28
C LEU A 354 8.26 -8.26 19.10
N VAL A 355 7.07 -8.65 18.63
CA VAL A 355 6.90 -9.58 17.50
C VAL A 355 7.02 -8.84 16.16
N ALA A 356 6.14 -7.86 15.90
CA ALA A 356 6.18 -7.04 14.68
C ALA A 356 7.30 -5.97 14.68
N GLN A 357 8.02 -5.81 15.81
CA GLN A 357 9.20 -4.95 15.96
C GLN A 357 8.95 -3.47 15.59
N GLU A 358 7.75 -2.96 15.85
CA GLU A 358 7.32 -1.58 15.55
C GLU A 358 8.08 -0.49 16.32
N TYR A 359 8.96 -0.85 17.24
CA TYR A 359 9.82 0.08 17.97
C TYR A 359 11.27 -0.40 17.97
N ASP A 360 12.22 0.48 17.64
CA ASP A 360 13.63 0.13 17.54
C ASP A 360 14.31 0.15 18.93
N LEU A 361 14.06 -0.90 19.71
CA LEU A 361 14.67 -1.10 21.03
C LEU A 361 16.19 -1.29 20.89
N LYS A 362 16.95 -0.57 21.71
CA LYS A 362 18.43 -0.63 21.72
C LYS A 362 19.01 -1.73 22.61
N ALA A 363 18.18 -2.69 23.04
CA ALA A 363 18.61 -3.82 23.85
C ALA A 363 19.28 -4.90 23.00
N ASP A 364 20.34 -5.53 23.51
CA ASP A 364 21.16 -6.48 22.74
C ASP A 364 20.35 -7.69 22.24
N PHE A 365 19.41 -8.19 23.05
CA PHE A 365 18.51 -9.27 22.66
C PHE A 365 17.69 -8.89 21.41
N PHE A 366 17.21 -7.65 21.32
CA PHE A 366 16.32 -7.20 20.25
C PHE A 366 17.11 -7.04 18.94
N VAL A 367 18.32 -6.48 19.02
CA VAL A 367 19.23 -6.37 17.86
C VAL A 367 19.64 -7.76 17.35
N HIS A 368 19.89 -8.72 18.24
CA HIS A 368 20.15 -10.12 17.89
C HIS A 368 18.93 -10.79 17.25
N ASN A 369 17.75 -10.71 17.87
CA ASN A 369 16.50 -11.30 17.38
C ASN A 369 16.12 -10.76 15.98
N LYS A 370 16.16 -9.43 15.81
CA LYS A 370 15.91 -8.71 14.55
C LYS A 370 16.87 -9.13 13.42
N LYS A 371 18.13 -9.39 13.76
CA LYS A 371 19.13 -9.92 12.83
C LYS A 371 18.84 -11.39 12.47
N LEU A 372 18.56 -12.24 13.46
CA LEU A 372 18.38 -13.68 13.27
C LEU A 372 17.09 -14.01 12.50
N ILE A 373 15.98 -13.35 12.82
CA ILE A 373 14.72 -13.46 12.07
C ILE A 373 14.97 -13.10 10.60
N LYS A 374 15.64 -11.98 10.32
CA LYS A 374 16.01 -11.59 8.95
C LYS A 374 16.89 -12.62 8.25
N GLU A 375 17.89 -13.19 8.93
CA GLU A 375 18.73 -14.25 8.35
C GLU A 375 17.90 -15.50 7.97
N ILE A 376 16.83 -15.81 8.71
CA ILE A 376 15.92 -16.93 8.44
C ILE A 376 14.92 -16.60 7.34
N THR A 377 14.33 -15.39 7.29
CA THR A 377 13.53 -14.92 6.13
C THR A 377 14.36 -14.93 4.85
N GLU A 378 15.63 -14.54 4.93
CA GLU A 378 16.56 -14.65 3.80
C GLU A 378 16.82 -16.10 3.36
N LEU A 379 16.77 -17.09 4.27
CA LEU A 379 16.87 -18.51 3.95
C LEU A 379 15.57 -19.07 3.36
N GLU A 380 14.42 -18.57 3.81
CA GLU A 380 13.11 -18.89 3.24
C GLU A 380 13.04 -18.46 1.76
N HIS A 381 13.32 -17.18 1.49
CA HIS A 381 13.38 -16.64 0.13
C HIS A 381 14.39 -17.34 -0.79
N LYS A 382 15.51 -17.85 -0.25
CA LYS A 382 16.48 -18.65 -1.01
C LYS A 382 15.96 -20.05 -1.30
N SER A 383 15.49 -20.76 -0.27
CA SER A 383 15.09 -22.17 -0.38
C SER A 383 13.73 -22.42 -1.04
N ARG A 384 12.89 -21.39 -1.19
CA ARG A 384 11.55 -21.46 -1.81
C ARG A 384 10.63 -22.48 -1.14
N LYS A 385 10.83 -22.69 0.15
CA LYS A 385 9.87 -23.32 1.06
C LYS A 385 9.13 -22.19 1.76
N GLN A 386 7.84 -22.36 2.01
CA GLN A 386 7.12 -21.51 2.96
C GLN A 386 7.39 -22.02 4.38
N ASP A 387 7.03 -21.22 5.38
CA ASP A 387 6.96 -21.64 6.79
C ASP A 387 8.32 -22.13 7.32
N VAL A 388 9.42 -21.56 6.83
CA VAL A 388 10.78 -21.82 7.35
C VAL A 388 11.00 -21.01 8.62
N LEU A 389 10.51 -19.77 8.64
CA LEU A 389 10.31 -19.01 9.86
C LEU A 389 9.06 -19.55 10.59
N VAL A 390 9.07 -19.50 11.93
CA VAL A 390 7.86 -19.69 12.75
C VAL A 390 6.90 -18.51 12.58
N ASP A 391 5.61 -18.70 12.91
CA ASP A 391 4.61 -17.65 12.79
C ASP A 391 4.64 -16.62 13.95
N ASP A 392 3.89 -15.52 13.77
CA ASP A 392 3.74 -14.47 14.77
C ASP A 392 3.14 -14.98 16.08
N GLU A 393 2.41 -16.11 16.07
CA GLU A 393 1.81 -16.70 17.28
C GLU A 393 2.85 -17.47 18.10
N ALA A 394 3.75 -18.22 17.45
CA ALA A 394 4.91 -18.82 18.12
C ALA A 394 5.86 -17.77 18.70
N LEU A 395 6.10 -16.68 17.96
CA LEU A 395 6.85 -15.52 18.46
C LEU A 395 6.15 -14.84 19.64
N PHE A 396 4.82 -14.68 19.57
CA PHE A 396 4.01 -14.15 20.66
C PHE A 396 4.12 -15.05 21.90
N ALA A 397 3.94 -16.37 21.75
CA ALA A 397 4.04 -17.34 22.83
C ALA A 397 5.42 -17.30 23.51
N PHE A 398 6.52 -17.28 22.75
CA PHE A 398 7.88 -17.16 23.27
C PHE A 398 8.01 -15.98 24.24
N TYR A 399 7.56 -14.79 23.84
CA TYR A 399 7.59 -13.61 24.72
C TYR A 399 6.56 -13.70 25.86
N HIS A 400 5.34 -14.17 25.59
CA HIS A 400 4.24 -14.24 26.55
C HIS A 400 4.57 -15.13 27.75
N GLU A 401 5.28 -16.25 27.54
CA GLU A 401 5.76 -17.15 28.60
C GLU A 401 6.85 -16.52 29.48
N ARG A 402 7.61 -15.54 28.96
CA ARG A 402 8.87 -15.04 29.57
C ARG A 402 8.73 -13.66 30.22
N LEU A 403 7.75 -12.87 29.79
CA LEU A 403 7.40 -11.59 30.42
C LEU A 403 6.38 -11.81 31.55
N PRO A 404 6.49 -11.15 32.72
CA PRO A 404 5.43 -11.15 33.72
C PRO A 404 4.22 -10.30 33.27
N ASP A 405 3.07 -10.48 33.93
CA ASP A 405 1.89 -9.65 33.71
C ASP A 405 2.04 -8.24 34.31
N PHE A 406 2.67 -8.17 35.48
CA PHE A 406 2.90 -6.95 36.24
C PHE A 406 4.33 -6.85 36.72
N TYR A 407 4.90 -5.65 36.68
CA TYR A 407 6.18 -5.33 37.29
C TYR A 407 6.00 -4.53 38.58
N MET A 408 6.79 -4.87 39.60
CA MET A 408 6.97 -4.08 40.81
C MET A 408 8.31 -3.37 40.72
N ALA A 409 8.31 -2.04 40.54
CA ALA A 409 9.55 -1.28 40.45
C ALA A 409 10.25 -1.22 41.82
N ASP A 410 11.47 -1.74 41.91
CA ASP A 410 12.31 -1.62 43.10
C ASP A 410 12.60 -0.15 43.42
N SER A 411 12.67 0.17 44.72
CA SER A 411 12.81 1.54 45.25
C SER A 411 14.18 2.22 44.99
N VAL A 412 14.96 1.75 44.03
CA VAL A 412 16.36 2.17 43.75
C VAL A 412 16.57 2.46 42.26
N SER A 413 15.76 3.35 41.69
CA SER A 413 15.95 3.90 40.32
C SER A 413 15.30 5.28 40.09
N GLU A 414 15.20 6.12 41.14
CA GLU A 414 14.70 7.48 40.99
C GLU A 414 15.79 8.43 40.49
N GLY A 415 15.85 8.64 39.17
CA GLY A 415 16.92 9.44 38.57
C GLY A 415 16.92 9.55 37.05
N LEU A 416 15.84 10.06 36.44
CA LEU A 416 15.81 10.76 35.13
C LEU A 416 14.37 11.21 34.78
N CYS A 417 13.97 12.39 35.26
CA CYS A 417 12.66 12.99 34.92
C CYS A 417 12.82 14.41 34.36
N PRO A 418 12.60 14.63 33.04
CA PRO A 418 12.34 15.96 32.49
C PRO A 418 10.93 16.41 32.91
N ALA A 419 10.80 17.57 33.55
CA ALA A 419 9.51 18.09 33.97
C ALA A 419 8.68 18.58 32.78
N ASN A 420 7.45 18.08 32.62
CA ASN A 420 6.46 18.60 31.67
C ASN A 420 5.08 18.72 32.34
N PRO A 421 4.65 19.93 32.75
CA PRO A 421 3.54 20.11 33.70
C PRO A 421 2.16 20.17 33.01
N GLN A 422 1.67 19.05 32.46
CA GLN A 422 0.27 18.96 32.00
C GLN A 422 -0.28 17.51 31.93
N GLN A 423 -0.43 16.85 33.09
CA GLN A 423 -1.25 15.65 33.23
C GLN A 423 -2.11 15.72 34.50
N THR A 424 -3.44 15.64 34.35
CA THR A 424 -4.40 15.61 35.47
C THR A 424 -4.60 14.18 35.97
N THR A 425 -4.28 13.92 37.23
CA THR A 425 -4.42 12.61 37.86
C THR A 425 -5.88 12.24 38.17
N PRO A 426 -6.37 11.06 37.77
CA PRO A 426 -7.64 10.54 38.27
C PRO A 426 -7.51 10.13 39.76
N SER A 427 -8.58 10.30 40.53
CA SER A 427 -8.64 9.91 41.94
C SER A 427 -9.10 8.45 42.12
N PRO A 428 -8.56 7.69 43.09
CA PRO A 428 -8.95 6.30 43.32
C PRO A 428 -10.28 6.19 44.08
N VAL A 429 -11.14 5.25 43.68
CA VAL A 429 -12.41 4.94 44.39
C VAL A 429 -12.67 3.44 44.40
N GLY A 430 -12.85 2.90 45.62
CA GLY A 430 -13.73 1.76 45.96
C GLY A 430 -13.64 0.48 45.13
N GLU A 431 -13.01 -0.55 45.71
CA GLU A 431 -13.24 -1.94 45.31
C GLU A 431 -14.72 -2.30 45.46
N GLY A 432 -15.29 -2.96 44.45
CA GLY A 432 -16.70 -3.34 44.42
C GLY A 432 -16.93 -4.39 43.34
N TRP A 433 -16.72 -5.66 43.69
CA TRP A 433 -16.87 -6.79 42.77
C TRP A 433 -18.32 -6.88 42.29
N GLY A 434 -18.51 -6.89 40.97
CA GLY A 434 -19.80 -7.08 40.31
C GLY A 434 -19.71 -8.26 39.35
N GLU A 435 -20.53 -9.28 39.56
CA GLU A 435 -20.47 -10.54 38.82
C GLU A 435 -20.76 -10.35 37.33
N GLY A 436 -19.99 -11.04 36.49
CA GLY A 436 -20.09 -10.91 35.04
C GLY A 436 -21.38 -11.51 34.47
N LYS A 437 -21.95 -10.82 33.47
CA LYS A 437 -22.78 -11.46 32.45
C LYS A 437 -22.07 -11.35 31.11
N THR A 438 -21.46 -12.46 30.71
CA THR A 438 -20.85 -12.64 29.39
C THR A 438 -21.88 -12.44 28.29
N VAL A 439 -21.68 -11.44 27.43
CA VAL A 439 -22.35 -11.36 26.13
C VAL A 439 -21.34 -11.90 25.12
N ALA A 440 -21.67 -13.02 24.46
CA ALA A 440 -20.77 -13.67 23.54
C ALA A 440 -20.54 -12.82 22.28
N ALA A 441 -19.29 -12.47 22.01
CA ALA A 441 -18.82 -11.98 20.72
C ALA A 441 -18.00 -13.09 20.05
N GLN A 442 -18.38 -13.50 18.83
CA GLN A 442 -17.63 -14.51 18.08
C GLN A 442 -16.45 -13.84 17.35
N THR A 443 -15.23 -14.15 17.80
CA THR A 443 -13.98 -13.64 17.22
C THR A 443 -13.51 -14.50 16.05
N ASN A 444 -13.99 -14.18 14.84
CA ASN A 444 -13.35 -14.64 13.61
C ASN A 444 -12.33 -13.57 13.13
N PHE A 445 -11.05 -13.78 13.44
CA PHE A 445 -9.97 -12.97 12.86
C PHE A 445 -9.56 -13.56 11.50
N SER A 446 -9.86 -12.82 10.43
CA SER A 446 -9.37 -13.11 9.08
C SER A 446 -8.53 -11.94 8.59
N ALA A 447 -7.21 -12.11 8.52
CA ALA A 447 -6.33 -11.12 7.91
C ALA A 447 -6.72 -10.93 6.43
N THR A 448 -6.94 -9.69 5.99
CA THR A 448 -7.40 -9.39 4.62
C THR A 448 -6.49 -8.36 3.97
N SER A 449 -6.03 -8.68 2.77
CA SER A 449 -5.14 -7.86 1.94
C SER A 449 -5.85 -6.64 1.33
N ALA A 450 -5.06 -5.69 0.80
CA ALA A 450 -5.55 -4.37 0.42
C ALA A 450 -6.14 -4.29 -1.00
N SER A 451 -7.07 -3.32 -1.17
CA SER A 451 -7.59 -2.79 -2.45
C SER A 451 -8.63 -3.66 -3.19
N PRO A 452 -9.49 -3.08 -4.07
CA PRO A 452 -9.52 -1.69 -4.55
C PRO A 452 -10.85 -0.93 -4.31
N LEU A 453 -10.87 0.35 -4.72
CA LEU A 453 -12.08 1.20 -4.83
C LEU A 453 -13.11 0.60 -5.79
N PRO A 454 -14.42 0.82 -5.52
CA PRO A 454 -15.14 1.82 -6.33
C PRO A 454 -16.17 2.64 -5.54
N ASN A 455 -16.52 3.85 -6.03
CA ASN A 455 -17.79 4.49 -5.69
C ASN A 455 -18.19 5.54 -6.75
N PRO A 456 -19.35 5.45 -7.42
CA PRO A 456 -19.87 6.50 -8.29
C PRO A 456 -20.68 7.54 -7.47
N LEU A 457 -20.55 8.83 -7.81
CA LEU A 457 -21.39 9.89 -7.26
C LEU A 457 -22.58 10.18 -8.19
N PRO A 458 -23.77 10.49 -7.64
CA PRO A 458 -24.96 10.79 -8.44
C PRO A 458 -24.93 12.22 -9.03
N GLN A 459 -25.70 12.42 -10.10
CA GLN A 459 -26.02 13.75 -10.60
C GLN A 459 -27.24 14.31 -9.86
N GLU A 460 -27.15 15.56 -9.41
CA GLU A 460 -28.28 16.49 -9.43
C GLU A 460 -27.83 17.83 -10.02
N ARG A 461 -28.78 18.73 -10.25
CA ARG A 461 -28.74 19.70 -11.34
C ARG A 461 -29.21 21.07 -10.87
N GLU A 462 -28.59 22.11 -11.42
CA GLU A 462 -29.18 23.42 -11.83
C GLU A 462 -28.57 24.74 -11.30
N GLN A 463 -28.36 25.64 -12.28
CA GLN A 463 -28.52 27.10 -12.27
C GLN A 463 -27.55 28.04 -11.49
N SER A 464 -26.63 28.62 -12.27
CA SER A 464 -26.27 30.07 -12.35
C SER A 464 -25.84 30.89 -11.11
N ALA A 465 -24.65 31.51 -11.18
CA ALA A 465 -24.50 32.99 -11.35
C ALA A 465 -23.04 33.49 -11.54
N SER A 466 -22.90 34.52 -12.39
CA SER A 466 -21.86 35.58 -12.49
C SER A 466 -20.49 35.49 -11.76
N VAL A 467 -19.43 35.24 -12.56
CA VAL A 467 -18.22 36.08 -12.78
C VAL A 467 -17.83 37.16 -11.75
N SER A 468 -16.58 37.13 -11.24
CA SER A 468 -15.71 38.35 -11.13
C SER A 468 -14.20 38.09 -10.83
N THR A 469 -13.38 38.28 -11.86
CA THR A 469 -12.12 39.08 -11.89
C THR A 469 -11.02 38.98 -10.80
N VAL A 470 -9.85 38.41 -11.16
CA VAL A 470 -8.45 38.87 -10.90
C VAL A 470 -7.58 38.10 -11.93
N SER A 471 -6.93 38.69 -12.95
CA SER A 471 -5.82 39.65 -12.99
C SER A 471 -4.45 39.07 -12.57
N GLY A 472 -3.64 38.66 -13.53
CA GLY A 472 -2.27 38.15 -13.33
C GLY A 472 -1.60 37.80 -14.66
N SER A 473 -0.79 38.71 -15.21
CA SER A 473 -0.25 38.62 -16.57
C SER A 473 1.22 38.20 -16.61
N LEU A 474 1.59 37.32 -17.55
CA LEU A 474 2.89 37.30 -18.20
C LEU A 474 2.76 36.74 -19.63
N LYS A 475 3.74 37.04 -20.50
CA LYS A 475 3.61 36.95 -21.98
C LYS A 475 4.48 35.83 -22.59
N THR A 476 4.34 35.69 -23.92
CA THR A 476 5.31 35.14 -24.91
C THR A 476 5.59 33.62 -24.87
N MET A 477 5.69 32.86 -25.97
CA MET A 477 5.49 33.08 -27.43
C MET A 477 4.87 31.78 -28.02
N SER A 478 4.01 31.81 -29.05
CA SER A 478 4.30 31.62 -30.50
C SER A 478 5.00 30.27 -30.86
N CYS A 479 4.68 29.56 -31.96
CA CYS A 479 3.88 29.93 -33.14
C CYS A 479 2.94 28.81 -33.64
N GLU A 480 1.89 29.26 -34.35
CA GLU A 480 1.25 28.73 -35.59
C GLU A 480 1.10 27.20 -35.80
N ALA A 481 -0.08 26.60 -36.03
CA ALA A 481 -1.36 26.94 -36.71
C ALA A 481 -1.49 26.46 -38.17
N ARG A 482 -2.75 26.39 -38.64
CA ARG A 482 -3.26 26.07 -40.01
C ARG A 482 -3.35 24.58 -40.40
N LEU A 483 -4.37 24.13 -41.16
CA LEU A 483 -5.76 24.63 -41.39
C LEU A 483 -6.58 23.55 -42.15
N ASN A 484 -7.87 23.85 -42.39
CA ASN A 484 -8.79 23.26 -43.38
C ASN A 484 -9.40 21.88 -43.07
N PHE A 485 -10.73 21.67 -43.23
CA PHE A 485 -11.61 21.73 -44.43
C PHE A 485 -11.37 20.53 -45.38
N CYS A 486 -12.38 19.80 -45.88
CA CYS A 486 -13.81 19.73 -45.50
C CYS A 486 -14.53 18.57 -46.23
N GLU A 487 -15.81 18.36 -45.90
CA GLU A 487 -16.82 17.66 -46.72
C GLU A 487 -16.63 16.16 -47.06
N ALA A 488 -17.63 15.41 -47.55
CA ALA A 488 -19.06 15.33 -47.19
C ALA A 488 -19.74 14.18 -47.97
N LYS A 489 -20.87 13.66 -47.44
CA LYS A 489 -21.97 12.98 -48.19
C LYS A 489 -21.64 11.64 -48.89
N THR A 490 -22.57 10.70 -49.14
CA THR A 490 -23.94 10.41 -48.64
C THR A 490 -24.39 9.01 -49.09
N LYS A 491 -25.38 8.43 -48.36
CA LYS A 491 -26.47 7.55 -48.89
C LYS A 491 -26.09 6.14 -49.39
N THR A 492 -26.99 5.13 -49.43
CA THR A 492 -28.46 5.10 -49.16
C THR A 492 -28.91 3.70 -48.65
N GLU A 493 -29.96 3.67 -47.81
CA GLU A 493 -31.17 2.77 -47.76
C GLU A 493 -31.09 1.26 -48.16
N SER A 494 -31.90 0.31 -47.65
CA SER A 494 -33.29 0.28 -47.10
C SER A 494 -33.44 -0.76 -45.93
N SER A 495 -34.42 -0.80 -45.00
CA SER A 495 -35.91 -0.64 -44.97
C SER A 495 -36.67 -1.85 -45.56
N LEU A 496 -37.67 -2.53 -44.94
CA LEU A 496 -38.53 -2.37 -43.72
C LEU A 496 -38.98 -3.79 -43.18
N HIS A 497 -39.34 -4.04 -41.89
CA HIS A 497 -40.70 -4.10 -41.25
C HIS A 497 -41.80 -4.91 -41.99
N SER A 498 -42.81 -5.60 -41.38
CA SER A 498 -43.25 -5.80 -39.96
C SER A 498 -44.34 -6.90 -39.80
N GLN A 499 -44.49 -7.53 -38.60
CA GLN A 499 -45.76 -8.00 -37.95
C GLN A 499 -46.57 -9.21 -38.56
N ARG A 500 -47.48 -9.98 -37.89
CA ARG A 500 -48.09 -10.04 -36.52
C ARG A 500 -48.83 -11.40 -36.23
N LEU A 501 -48.97 -11.81 -34.94
CA LEU A 501 -50.06 -12.65 -34.30
C LEU A 501 -50.33 -14.12 -34.77
N SER A 502 -50.93 -15.06 -33.99
CA SER A 502 -51.10 -15.27 -32.52
C SER A 502 -51.69 -16.65 -32.12
N GLU A 503 -51.37 -17.13 -30.90
CA GLU A 503 -52.16 -18.01 -29.97
C GLU A 503 -52.60 -19.46 -30.32
N ASN A 504 -52.22 -20.43 -29.45
CA ASN A 504 -53.16 -21.09 -28.50
C ASN A 504 -52.53 -22.05 -27.44
N TYR A 505 -53.26 -22.23 -26.33
CA TYR A 505 -53.16 -23.25 -25.24
C TYR A 505 -52.04 -23.21 -24.16
N THR A 506 -52.37 -23.76 -22.97
CA THR A 506 -51.73 -23.53 -21.65
C THR A 506 -51.80 -24.76 -20.69
N PRO A 507 -51.11 -24.77 -19.51
CA PRO A 507 -50.81 -25.96 -18.67
C PRO A 507 -51.81 -26.18 -17.48
N PRO A 508 -51.51 -26.87 -16.33
CA PRO A 508 -50.61 -26.37 -15.24
C PRO A 508 -50.06 -27.37 -14.13
N PHE A 509 -49.32 -26.84 -13.11
CA PHE A 509 -49.08 -27.32 -11.69
C PHE A 509 -48.55 -28.77 -11.39
N SER A 510 -47.87 -29.14 -10.27
CA SER A 510 -46.94 -28.46 -9.32
C SER A 510 -46.33 -29.41 -8.24
N ASP A 511 -45.24 -28.96 -7.56
CA ASP A 511 -44.79 -29.22 -6.16
C ASP A 511 -44.55 -30.65 -5.59
N GLY A 512 -43.71 -30.78 -4.52
CA GLY A 512 -43.81 -32.01 -3.69
C GLY A 512 -42.78 -32.52 -2.64
N LEU A 513 -41.86 -31.73 -2.06
CA LEU A 513 -41.22 -32.01 -0.73
C LEU A 513 -40.28 -33.23 -0.46
N ARG A 514 -39.55 -33.11 0.66
CA ARG A 514 -38.67 -34.06 1.41
C ARG A 514 -39.45 -34.59 2.66
N PRO A 515 -39.03 -35.62 3.45
CA PRO A 515 -37.78 -35.58 4.24
C PRO A 515 -37.17 -36.94 4.73
N ALA A 516 -36.22 -36.83 5.68
CA ALA A 516 -35.80 -37.80 6.72
C ALA A 516 -34.69 -38.84 6.43
N ASN A 517 -34.04 -39.25 7.54
CA ASN A 517 -32.87 -40.14 7.69
C ASN A 517 -32.91 -40.74 9.12
N PRO A 518 -32.50 -42.00 9.36
CA PRO A 518 -31.57 -42.22 10.49
C PRO A 518 -30.55 -43.39 10.37
N GLN A 519 -29.39 -43.15 11.01
CA GLN A 519 -28.42 -44.02 11.71
C GLN A 519 -28.31 -45.56 11.48
N GLN A 520 -27.04 -45.98 11.27
CA GLN A 520 -26.32 -47.17 11.80
C GLN A 520 -26.96 -48.58 11.83
N THR A 521 -26.30 -49.55 11.15
CA THR A 521 -25.59 -50.71 11.75
C THR A 521 -24.89 -51.60 10.69
N THR A 522 -24.00 -52.51 11.10
CA THR A 522 -23.29 -53.50 10.26
C THR A 522 -23.87 -54.92 10.45
N PRO A 523 -23.64 -55.88 9.53
CA PRO A 523 -22.52 -56.83 9.74
C PRO A 523 -21.80 -57.33 8.46
N SER A 524 -20.70 -58.08 8.64
CA SER A 524 -19.90 -58.79 7.60
C SER A 524 -20.48 -60.19 7.27
N PRO A 525 -19.88 -61.01 6.34
CA PRO A 525 -18.80 -61.95 6.78
C PRO A 525 -17.81 -62.50 5.69
N VAL A 526 -16.77 -63.25 6.14
CA VAL A 526 -15.82 -64.16 5.41
C VAL A 526 -14.89 -63.52 4.34
N GLY A 527 -13.56 -63.81 4.22
CA GLY A 527 -12.56 -64.69 4.87
C GLY A 527 -11.21 -64.60 4.10
N GLU A 528 -10.06 -65.23 4.42
CA GLU A 528 -9.65 -66.13 5.53
C GLU A 528 -8.40 -65.57 6.29
N GLY A 529 -7.16 -66.09 6.42
CA GLY A 529 -6.38 -67.28 5.98
C GLY A 529 -5.08 -66.86 5.26
N TRP A 530 -3.83 -67.14 5.68
CA TRP A 530 -3.23 -68.11 6.62
C TRP A 530 -2.12 -67.47 7.49
N GLY A 531 -1.66 -68.16 8.55
CA GLY A 531 -0.42 -67.81 9.29
C GLY A 531 -0.11 -68.70 10.51
N GLU A 532 1.09 -68.54 11.10
CA GLU A 532 1.56 -69.15 12.36
C GLU A 532 2.32 -68.06 13.16
N GLY A 533 2.34 -67.97 14.50
CA GLY A 533 1.90 -68.88 15.58
C GLY A 533 3.10 -69.37 16.42
N LYS A 534 3.11 -69.62 17.75
CA LYS A 534 2.18 -69.64 18.92
C LYS A 534 3.10 -69.64 20.20
N THR A 535 2.77 -69.38 21.48
CA THR A 535 1.61 -68.99 22.34
C THR A 535 2.22 -68.52 23.71
N VAL A 536 1.83 -67.42 24.37
CA VAL A 536 0.62 -67.16 25.22
C VAL A 536 0.59 -67.89 26.58
N ALA A 537 0.41 -67.16 27.70
CA ALA A 537 -0.54 -67.43 28.82
C ALA A 537 -0.34 -66.46 30.03
N ALA A 538 -1.30 -66.14 30.94
CA ALA A 538 -2.78 -66.03 30.88
C ALA A 538 -3.38 -65.48 32.22
N GLN A 539 -4.64 -64.97 32.18
CA GLN A 539 -5.71 -65.09 33.23
C GLN A 539 -5.60 -64.40 34.63
N THR A 540 -6.67 -64.01 35.37
CA THR A 540 -8.07 -63.56 35.06
C THR A 540 -8.79 -62.88 36.26
N ASN A 541 -9.79 -62.02 35.96
CA ASN A 541 -11.06 -61.64 36.64
C ASN A 541 -11.39 -62.07 38.10
N PHE A 542 -12.00 -61.17 38.90
CA PHE A 542 -13.47 -61.10 39.18
C PHE A 542 -13.89 -59.83 39.98
N SER A 543 -15.20 -59.64 40.26
CA SER A 543 -15.84 -58.36 40.65
C SER A 543 -16.64 -58.41 41.98
N ALA A 544 -16.80 -57.29 42.72
CA ALA A 544 -17.99 -56.99 43.57
C ALA A 544 -18.04 -55.56 44.22
N THR A 545 -19.23 -54.93 44.14
CA THR A 545 -19.96 -54.12 45.17
C THR A 545 -19.35 -52.89 45.91
N ALA A 546 -19.77 -51.69 45.45
CA ALA A 546 -20.37 -50.53 46.17
C ALA A 546 -19.75 -49.78 47.40
N ALA A 547 -19.91 -48.44 47.33
CA ALA A 547 -20.30 -47.48 48.38
C ALA A 547 -19.29 -46.82 49.37
N ASN A 548 -19.01 -45.54 49.08
CA ASN A 548 -18.94 -44.40 50.02
C ASN A 548 -17.68 -44.30 50.94
N PRO A 549 -17.52 -43.30 51.86
CA PRO A 549 -16.50 -42.26 51.65
C PRO A 549 -15.46 -42.10 52.79
N LEU A 550 -14.65 -41.03 52.68
CA LEU A 550 -13.77 -40.38 53.69
C LEU A 550 -13.81 -40.89 55.14
N PRO A 551 -12.62 -41.08 55.73
CA PRO A 551 -12.39 -40.65 57.11
C PRO A 551 -11.08 -39.85 57.31
N GLN A 552 -11.15 -38.83 58.16
CA GLN A 552 -10.03 -38.47 59.06
C GLN A 552 -10.09 -39.40 60.27
N GLU A 553 -8.97 -39.60 60.98
CA GLU A 553 -8.84 -39.29 62.43
C GLU A 553 -7.53 -39.81 63.04
N ARG A 554 -7.00 -39.04 63.99
CA ARG A 554 -6.78 -39.51 65.37
C ARG A 554 -6.45 -38.34 66.31
N GLU A 555 -7.30 -38.16 67.32
CA GLU A 555 -6.98 -37.37 68.51
C GLU A 555 -6.32 -38.24 69.60
N GLN A 556 -5.64 -37.58 70.54
CA GLN A 556 -5.59 -37.83 72.01
C GLN A 556 -4.52 -36.88 72.63
N SER A 557 -4.66 -36.30 73.83
CA SER A 557 -5.81 -36.25 74.74
C SER A 557 -5.68 -35.20 75.87
N ALA A 558 -6.76 -34.44 76.09
CA ALA A 558 -7.38 -34.10 77.38
C ALA A 558 -6.76 -33.12 78.45
N SER A 559 -7.68 -32.35 79.04
CA SER A 559 -7.74 -31.89 80.47
C SER A 559 -7.17 -30.53 80.95
N ALA A 560 -8.06 -29.50 80.87
CA ALA A 560 -8.74 -28.87 82.03
C ALA A 560 -8.28 -27.50 82.63
N LEU A 561 -9.31 -26.66 82.96
CA LEU A 561 -9.36 -25.52 83.93
C LEU A 561 -8.56 -24.22 83.61
N THR A 562 -9.03 -22.96 83.86
CA THR A 562 -10.38 -22.34 84.00
C THR A 562 -10.30 -20.79 83.88
N VAL A 563 -11.29 -20.17 83.22
CA VAL A 563 -11.95 -18.84 83.45
C VAL A 563 -11.19 -17.67 84.15
N SER A 564 -11.03 -16.51 83.49
CA SER A 564 -11.68 -15.20 83.88
C SER A 564 -11.29 -13.97 83.01
N ASP A 565 -12.31 -13.13 82.73
CA ASP A 565 -12.37 -11.64 82.57
C ASP A 565 -11.42 -10.79 81.69
N ASP A 566 -12.06 -9.86 80.95
CA ASP A 566 -11.51 -8.67 80.25
C ASP A 566 -11.58 -7.46 81.21
N PRO A 567 -10.59 -6.53 81.27
CA PRO A 567 -10.77 -5.30 80.50
C PRO A 567 -9.50 -4.65 79.90
N LYS A 568 -9.64 -4.14 78.67
CA LYS A 568 -9.00 -2.94 78.04
C LYS A 568 -8.47 -1.83 79.00
N PRO A 569 -7.54 -0.91 78.59
CA PRO A 569 -7.08 -0.56 77.22
C PRO A 569 -5.56 -0.17 77.02
N LYS A 570 -5.23 0.32 75.80
CA LYS A 570 -4.01 1.11 75.35
C LYS A 570 -2.74 0.30 75.01
N LYS A 571 -2.21 0.28 73.78
CA LYS A 571 -1.73 1.43 72.96
C LYS A 571 -1.70 1.10 71.45
N GLN A 572 -1.57 2.13 70.60
CA GLN A 572 -1.25 2.00 69.16
C GLN A 572 0.27 1.86 68.92
N PRO A 573 0.69 1.15 67.87
CA PRO A 573 1.92 1.41 67.13
C PRO A 573 1.64 2.16 65.79
N ALA A 574 2.70 2.72 65.21
CA ALA A 574 2.64 3.75 64.16
C ALA A 574 2.20 3.30 62.75
N SER A 575 1.89 4.30 61.91
CA SER A 575 1.61 4.17 60.47
C SER A 575 2.70 3.40 59.71
N GLN A 576 2.30 2.48 58.83
CA GLN A 576 3.20 1.81 57.88
C GLN A 576 3.44 2.66 56.63
N LYS A 577 4.64 2.55 56.06
CA LYS A 577 5.03 3.21 54.80
C LYS A 577 4.22 2.65 53.62
N GLY A 578 4.05 3.47 52.58
CA GLY A 578 3.20 3.13 51.44
C GLY A 578 3.67 1.89 50.66
N ARG A 579 2.72 1.00 50.32
CA ARG A 579 2.94 -0.05 49.31
C ARG A 579 3.16 0.58 47.94
N LEU A 580 4.20 0.13 47.25
CA LEU A 580 4.36 0.31 45.81
C LEU A 580 3.20 -0.37 45.08
N LYS A 581 2.79 0.17 43.93
CA LYS A 581 1.70 -0.38 43.11
C LYS A 581 2.28 -1.20 41.95
N PRO A 582 1.64 -2.32 41.57
CA PRO A 582 1.99 -3.02 40.34
C PRO A 582 1.79 -2.10 39.13
N LEU A 583 2.73 -2.15 38.20
CA LEU A 583 2.62 -1.54 36.87
C LEU A 583 2.38 -2.64 35.82
N PRO A 584 1.39 -2.49 34.95
CA PRO A 584 1.12 -3.47 33.89
C PRO A 584 2.20 -3.38 32.82
N LEU A 585 2.68 -4.52 32.31
CA LEU A 585 3.71 -4.54 31.29
C LEU A 585 3.10 -4.30 29.90
N ALA A 586 2.75 -3.04 29.63
CA ALA A 586 2.08 -2.58 28.40
C ALA A 586 2.69 -1.28 27.80
N ASP A 587 3.90 -0.92 28.26
CA ASP A 587 4.66 0.23 27.77
C ASP A 587 6.18 -0.02 27.88
N ILE A 588 6.96 0.66 27.04
CA ILE A 588 8.41 0.48 26.93
C ILE A 588 9.17 0.89 28.18
N ARG A 589 8.68 1.85 28.97
CA ARG A 589 9.38 2.29 30.20
C ARG A 589 9.24 1.24 31.28
N THR A 590 8.05 0.66 31.43
CA THR A 590 7.81 -0.48 32.33
C THR A 590 8.58 -1.72 31.86
N PHE A 591 8.59 -2.01 30.55
CA PHE A 591 9.38 -3.10 29.97
C PHE A 591 10.88 -2.93 30.18
N GLU A 592 11.46 -1.77 29.84
CA GLU A 592 12.90 -1.52 30.06
C GLU A 592 13.30 -1.55 31.54
N ALA A 593 12.42 -1.10 32.43
CA ALA A 593 12.66 -1.12 33.87
C ALA A 593 12.62 -2.56 34.44
N TRP A 594 11.76 -3.43 33.90
CA TRP A 594 11.76 -4.86 34.21
C TRP A 594 12.97 -5.58 33.59
N LEU A 595 13.27 -5.29 32.32
CA LEU A 595 14.36 -5.92 31.56
C LEU A 595 15.71 -5.72 32.26
N LYS A 596 16.00 -4.49 32.74
CA LYS A 596 17.21 -4.16 33.52
C LYS A 596 17.36 -4.93 34.84
N THR A 597 16.28 -5.55 35.33
CA THR A 597 16.28 -6.45 36.48
C THR A 597 16.43 -7.89 36.00
N ALA A 598 15.60 -8.34 35.06
CA ALA A 598 15.62 -9.70 34.52
C ALA A 598 16.95 -10.09 33.84
N GLU A 599 17.61 -9.16 33.14
CA GLU A 599 18.92 -9.36 32.50
C GLU A 599 20.06 -9.57 33.52
N ARG A 600 19.88 -9.21 34.80
CA ARG A 600 20.86 -9.50 35.86
C ARG A 600 20.83 -10.97 36.27
N ASP A 601 19.62 -11.54 36.33
CA ASP A 601 19.39 -12.92 36.74
C ASP A 601 19.58 -13.89 35.57
N ASN A 602 19.14 -13.51 34.36
CA ASN A 602 19.36 -14.25 33.12
C ASN A 602 19.59 -13.31 31.92
N PRO A 603 20.85 -12.98 31.58
CA PRO A 603 21.20 -12.14 30.42
C PRO A 603 20.74 -12.66 29.05
N ARG A 604 20.28 -13.92 28.95
CA ARG A 604 19.81 -14.52 27.69
C ARG A 604 18.31 -14.81 27.63
N LEU A 605 17.53 -14.35 28.62
CA LEU A 605 16.11 -14.68 28.76
C LEU A 605 15.28 -14.49 27.47
N LEU A 606 15.51 -13.40 26.74
CA LEU A 606 14.75 -13.04 25.53
C LEU A 606 15.52 -13.24 24.21
N PHE A 607 16.70 -13.87 24.23
CA PHE A 607 17.47 -14.15 23.02
C PHE A 607 16.88 -15.37 22.31
N LEU A 608 16.32 -15.17 21.11
CA LEU A 608 15.87 -16.25 20.25
C LEU A 608 17.08 -17.05 19.74
N SER A 609 16.99 -18.37 19.83
CA SER A 609 17.89 -19.28 19.13
C SER A 609 17.43 -19.50 17.68
N ARG A 610 18.22 -20.26 16.92
CA ARG A 610 17.85 -20.65 15.56
C ARG A 610 16.76 -21.73 15.55
N ASP A 611 16.66 -22.53 16.61
CA ASP A 611 15.70 -23.62 16.72
C ASP A 611 14.33 -23.13 17.18
N ASP A 612 14.28 -22.07 18.01
CA ASP A 612 13.03 -21.33 18.33
C ASP A 612 12.37 -20.70 17.09
N LEU A 613 13.13 -20.55 16.00
CA LEU A 613 12.73 -19.81 14.81
C LEU A 613 12.62 -20.65 13.53
N MET A 614 12.98 -21.95 13.55
CA MET A 614 13.03 -22.78 12.35
C MET A 614 12.19 -24.06 12.45
N GLN A 615 11.22 -24.21 11.54
CA GLN A 615 10.41 -25.42 11.41
C GLN A 615 11.18 -26.58 10.74
N HIS A 616 12.19 -27.13 11.42
CA HIS A 616 12.93 -28.40 11.18
C HIS A 616 13.48 -28.74 9.77
N ALA A 617 13.19 -28.00 8.71
CA ALA A 617 13.27 -28.50 7.32
C ALA A 617 14.36 -27.84 6.44
N ALA A 618 15.24 -27.03 7.01
CA ALA A 618 16.10 -26.10 6.26
C ALA A 618 17.59 -26.03 6.72
N ALA A 619 18.07 -27.02 7.46
CA ALA A 619 19.44 -27.05 8.00
C ALA A 619 20.57 -27.16 6.94
N HIS A 620 20.27 -27.58 5.71
CA HIS A 620 21.28 -27.89 4.67
C HIS A 620 21.43 -26.83 3.56
N ILE A 621 20.89 -25.63 3.74
CA ILE A 621 21.01 -24.53 2.77
C ILE A 621 22.39 -23.87 2.90
N THR A 622 23.23 -23.95 1.87
CA THR A 622 24.56 -23.29 1.85
C THR A 622 24.57 -22.04 0.98
N GLU A 623 25.46 -21.09 1.29
CA GLU A 623 25.65 -19.88 0.46
C GLU A 623 26.18 -20.21 -0.95
N GLU A 624 26.82 -21.36 -1.15
CA GLU A 624 27.25 -21.85 -2.46
C GLU A 624 26.07 -22.20 -3.38
N GLN A 625 24.96 -22.68 -2.82
CA GLN A 625 23.74 -22.95 -3.59
C GLN A 625 23.00 -21.65 -3.97
N PHE A 626 23.08 -20.64 -3.11
CA PHE A 626 22.36 -19.37 -3.23
C PHE A 626 23.30 -18.16 -3.06
N PRO A 627 24.26 -17.96 -3.99
CA PRO A 627 25.31 -16.96 -3.84
C PRO A 627 24.78 -15.53 -3.90
N LYS A 628 25.35 -14.64 -3.08
CA LYS A 628 25.01 -13.19 -3.09
C LYS A 628 25.38 -12.47 -4.40
N HIS A 629 26.21 -13.09 -5.25
CA HIS A 629 26.65 -12.52 -6.51
C HIS A 629 26.74 -13.57 -7.64
N TRP A 630 26.38 -13.17 -8.85
CA TRP A 630 26.68 -13.89 -10.09
C TRP A 630 28.02 -13.38 -10.64
N GLN A 631 28.85 -14.25 -11.21
CA GLN A 631 30.22 -13.91 -11.61
C GLN A 631 30.48 -14.28 -13.08
N THR A 632 31.00 -13.32 -13.85
CA THR A 632 31.41 -13.49 -15.25
C THR A 632 32.83 -12.96 -15.47
N ALA A 633 33.32 -12.96 -16.71
CA ALA A 633 34.59 -12.36 -17.08
C ALA A 633 34.67 -10.83 -16.85
N ASP A 634 33.54 -10.13 -16.79
CA ASP A 634 33.45 -8.67 -16.63
C ASP A 634 33.22 -8.21 -15.18
N GLY A 635 33.01 -9.14 -14.25
CA GLY A 635 32.93 -8.83 -12.82
C GLY A 635 31.96 -9.70 -12.01
N LYS A 636 31.51 -9.13 -10.88
CA LYS A 636 30.52 -9.72 -9.96
C LYS A 636 29.27 -8.82 -9.92
N PHE A 637 28.12 -9.40 -10.15
CA PHE A 637 26.81 -8.73 -10.24
C PHE A 637 25.93 -9.17 -9.07
N LYS A 638 25.16 -8.25 -8.48
CA LYS A 638 24.37 -8.56 -7.28
C LYS A 638 23.20 -9.50 -7.61
N LEU A 639 23.06 -10.55 -6.81
CA LEU A 639 21.86 -11.38 -6.77
C LEU A 639 20.99 -11.01 -5.55
N SER A 640 19.69 -11.14 -5.71
CA SER A 640 18.71 -11.04 -4.62
C SER A 640 17.58 -12.04 -4.83
N TYR A 641 17.12 -12.64 -3.74
CA TYR A 641 16.18 -13.76 -3.74
C TYR A 641 14.83 -13.31 -3.18
N ARG A 642 13.74 -13.82 -3.76
CA ARG A 642 12.38 -13.64 -3.25
C ARG A 642 11.60 -14.93 -3.47
N PHE A 643 10.88 -15.36 -2.44
CA PHE A 643 9.89 -16.42 -2.53
C PHE A 643 8.53 -15.83 -2.17
N GLU A 644 7.74 -15.53 -3.19
CA GLU A 644 6.34 -15.11 -3.08
C GLU A 644 5.61 -15.66 -4.31
N PRO A 645 4.96 -16.83 -4.21
CA PRO A 645 4.25 -17.44 -5.32
C PRO A 645 3.27 -16.45 -5.99
N HIS A 646 3.31 -16.39 -7.31
CA HIS A 646 2.55 -15.47 -8.17
C HIS A 646 2.97 -13.98 -8.12
N HIS A 647 3.93 -13.57 -7.28
CA HIS A 647 4.44 -12.20 -7.33
C HIS A 647 5.35 -11.99 -8.57
N PRO A 648 5.24 -10.88 -9.34
CA PRO A 648 6.04 -10.68 -10.55
C PRO A 648 7.56 -10.72 -10.37
N LEU A 649 8.06 -10.50 -9.15
CA LEU A 649 9.50 -10.59 -8.80
C LEU A 649 9.92 -11.90 -8.12
N ASP A 650 9.08 -12.93 -8.15
CA ASP A 650 9.39 -14.25 -7.59
C ASP A 650 10.59 -14.91 -8.30
N GLY A 651 11.43 -15.61 -7.52
CA GLY A 651 12.66 -16.26 -7.98
C GLY A 651 13.92 -15.45 -7.64
N VAL A 652 14.83 -15.33 -8.62
CA VAL A 652 16.13 -14.65 -8.44
C VAL A 652 16.20 -13.39 -9.32
N THR A 653 16.50 -12.26 -8.71
CA THR A 653 16.78 -11.01 -9.40
C THR A 653 18.29 -10.78 -9.53
N LEU A 654 18.75 -10.58 -10.77
CA LEU A 654 20.11 -10.29 -11.16
C LEU A 654 20.23 -8.81 -11.55
N THR A 655 21.02 -8.05 -10.80
CA THR A 655 21.22 -6.60 -11.04
C THR A 655 22.45 -6.36 -11.90
N LEU A 656 22.25 -5.77 -13.08
CA LEU A 656 23.27 -5.54 -14.11
C LEU A 656 23.40 -4.05 -14.43
N PRO A 657 24.61 -3.47 -14.48
CA PRO A 657 24.83 -2.17 -15.10
C PRO A 657 24.50 -2.19 -16.60
N LEU A 658 24.01 -1.06 -17.11
CA LEU A 658 23.69 -0.87 -18.53
C LEU A 658 24.88 -1.22 -19.46
N THR A 659 26.11 -0.93 -19.04
CA THR A 659 27.36 -1.16 -19.81
C THR A 659 27.65 -2.62 -20.15
N VAL A 660 27.10 -3.58 -19.41
CA VAL A 660 27.30 -5.03 -19.66
C VAL A 660 26.12 -5.72 -20.33
N LEU A 661 25.00 -5.01 -20.54
CA LEU A 661 23.74 -5.59 -21.04
C LEU A 661 23.91 -6.38 -22.35
N ASN A 662 24.63 -5.82 -23.32
CA ASN A 662 24.84 -6.44 -24.65
C ASN A 662 25.84 -7.61 -24.63
N ARG A 663 26.49 -7.86 -23.48
CA ARG A 663 27.54 -8.90 -23.31
C ARG A 663 27.03 -10.16 -22.62
N ILE A 664 25.85 -10.08 -22.00
CA ILE A 664 25.19 -11.24 -21.40
C ILE A 664 24.62 -12.12 -22.52
N SER A 665 24.89 -13.41 -22.50
CA SER A 665 24.28 -14.38 -23.41
C SER A 665 22.97 -14.93 -22.80
N PRO A 666 21.92 -15.18 -23.62
CA PRO A 666 20.72 -15.86 -23.13
C PRO A 666 21.02 -17.22 -22.51
N ALA A 667 21.91 -18.00 -23.13
CA ALA A 667 22.35 -19.31 -22.68
C ALA A 667 22.91 -19.30 -21.23
N ALA A 668 23.74 -18.32 -20.87
CA ALA A 668 24.30 -18.23 -19.51
C ALA A 668 23.23 -17.92 -18.44
N LEU A 669 22.12 -17.29 -18.82
CA LEU A 669 20.98 -17.05 -17.93
C LEU A 669 20.09 -18.29 -17.75
N GLU A 670 20.12 -19.25 -18.69
CA GLU A 670 19.36 -20.49 -18.55
C GLU A 670 19.75 -21.26 -17.28
N TRP A 671 21.05 -21.24 -16.95
CA TRP A 671 21.67 -22.00 -15.86
C TRP A 671 21.32 -21.52 -14.43
N LEU A 672 20.65 -20.37 -14.27
CA LEU A 672 20.23 -19.81 -12.98
C LEU A 672 21.35 -19.80 -11.92
N VAL A 673 21.03 -20.30 -10.72
CA VAL A 673 21.91 -20.47 -9.57
C VAL A 673 21.90 -21.96 -9.14
N PRO A 674 22.95 -22.48 -8.48
CA PRO A 674 23.08 -23.92 -8.24
C PRO A 674 21.96 -24.54 -7.39
N GLY A 675 21.31 -23.77 -6.51
CA GLY A 675 20.17 -24.20 -5.72
C GLY A 675 18.86 -24.37 -6.52
N MET A 676 18.67 -23.64 -7.63
CA MET A 676 17.41 -23.64 -8.40
C MET A 676 17.51 -24.37 -9.75
N ILE A 677 18.71 -24.56 -10.30
CA ILE A 677 18.91 -25.26 -11.57
C ILE A 677 18.41 -26.72 -11.54
N ARG A 678 18.46 -27.37 -10.37
CA ARG A 678 17.90 -28.73 -10.16
C ARG A 678 16.40 -28.78 -10.39
N GLU A 679 15.65 -27.81 -9.88
CA GLU A 679 14.19 -27.71 -10.08
C GLU A 679 13.87 -27.46 -11.56
N LYS A 680 14.59 -26.53 -12.19
CA LYS A 680 14.45 -26.20 -13.61
C LYS A 680 14.67 -27.41 -14.53
N ILE A 681 15.74 -28.17 -14.32
CA ILE A 681 16.02 -29.38 -15.11
C ILE A 681 14.95 -30.46 -14.83
N GLN A 682 14.50 -30.61 -13.58
CA GLN A 682 13.39 -31.54 -13.26
C GLN A 682 12.08 -31.17 -13.98
N LEU A 683 11.78 -29.87 -14.11
CA LEU A 683 10.62 -29.38 -14.86
C LEU A 683 10.80 -29.59 -16.38
N GLN A 684 11.99 -29.40 -16.94
CA GLN A 684 12.26 -29.74 -18.34
C GLN A 684 12.15 -31.25 -18.61
N ILE A 685 12.60 -32.12 -17.69
CA ILE A 685 12.38 -33.57 -17.78
C ILE A 685 10.87 -33.91 -17.67
N LYS A 686 10.09 -33.13 -16.91
CA LYS A 686 8.61 -33.23 -16.88
C LYS A 686 7.91 -32.71 -18.13
N ALA A 687 8.59 -31.96 -19.02
CA ALA A 687 8.06 -31.59 -20.32
C ALA A 687 8.20 -32.73 -21.35
N LEU A 688 9.31 -33.48 -21.31
CA LEU A 688 9.62 -34.55 -22.27
C LEU A 688 8.52 -35.63 -22.38
N PRO A 689 8.30 -36.21 -23.58
CA PRO A 689 7.36 -37.32 -23.79
C PRO A 689 7.57 -38.49 -22.83
N LYS A 690 6.46 -39.15 -22.44
CA LYS A 690 6.43 -40.23 -21.43
C LYS A 690 7.38 -41.40 -21.71
N GLN A 691 7.72 -41.64 -22.98
CA GLN A 691 8.69 -42.66 -23.39
C GLN A 691 10.11 -42.24 -22.99
N ILE A 692 10.57 -41.08 -23.46
CA ILE A 692 11.91 -40.52 -23.19
C ILE A 692 12.10 -40.24 -21.69
N ARG A 693 11.07 -39.72 -21.01
CA ARG A 693 11.12 -39.41 -19.57
C ARG A 693 11.47 -40.61 -18.69
N ARG A 694 11.14 -41.84 -19.10
CA ARG A 694 11.48 -43.07 -18.36
C ARG A 694 12.98 -43.34 -18.28
N ILE A 695 13.76 -42.88 -19.27
CA ILE A 695 15.23 -42.99 -19.31
C ILE A 695 15.86 -42.17 -18.18
N CYS A 696 15.22 -41.06 -17.80
CA CYS A 696 15.68 -40.16 -16.75
C CYS A 696 15.32 -40.63 -15.33
N VAL A 697 14.78 -41.85 -15.15
CA VAL A 697 14.31 -42.33 -13.84
C VAL A 697 15.38 -43.21 -13.17
N PRO A 698 15.73 -42.98 -11.89
CA PRO A 698 15.20 -41.95 -11.00
C PRO A 698 15.81 -40.55 -11.25
N VAL A 699 14.96 -39.52 -11.16
CA VAL A 699 15.22 -38.18 -11.71
C VAL A 699 16.23 -37.35 -10.89
N PRO A 700 16.19 -37.31 -9.54
CA PRO A 700 17.20 -36.61 -8.75
C PRO A 700 18.64 -37.09 -9.01
N GLU A 701 18.81 -38.39 -9.23
CA GLU A 701 20.06 -39.07 -9.52
C GLU A 701 20.56 -38.71 -10.92
N PHE A 702 19.69 -38.82 -11.94
CA PHE A 702 20.01 -38.41 -13.31
C PHE A 702 20.43 -36.93 -13.39
N ILE A 703 19.71 -36.03 -12.72
CA ILE A 703 20.06 -34.60 -12.66
C ILE A 703 21.40 -34.38 -11.95
N THR A 704 21.68 -35.14 -10.89
CA THR A 704 22.96 -35.08 -10.18
C THR A 704 24.11 -35.55 -11.07
N GLN A 705 23.92 -36.65 -11.81
CA GLN A 705 24.90 -37.18 -12.77
C GLN A 705 25.13 -36.26 -13.97
N PHE A 706 24.09 -35.56 -14.45
CA PHE A 706 24.21 -34.54 -15.50
C PHE A 706 25.04 -33.34 -15.01
N LEU A 707 24.69 -32.78 -13.85
CA LEU A 707 25.39 -31.63 -13.29
C LEU A 707 26.84 -31.95 -12.88
N SER A 708 27.13 -33.19 -12.43
CA SER A 708 28.50 -33.62 -12.10
C SER A 708 29.40 -33.86 -13.32
N GLN A 709 28.85 -33.91 -14.53
CA GLN A 709 29.64 -33.99 -15.78
C GLN A 709 30.19 -32.62 -16.23
N ASN A 710 29.97 -31.54 -15.46
CA ASN A 710 30.40 -30.18 -15.76
C ASN A 710 30.01 -29.70 -17.18
N PRO A 711 28.69 -29.66 -17.50
CA PRO A 711 28.20 -29.11 -18.76
C PRO A 711 28.62 -27.64 -18.95
N ASP A 712 28.75 -27.20 -20.21
CA ASP A 712 29.16 -25.83 -20.52
C ASP A 712 28.03 -24.85 -20.20
N ARG A 713 28.31 -23.98 -19.22
CA ARG A 713 27.37 -22.95 -18.73
C ARG A 713 27.24 -21.75 -19.67
N ASN A 714 28.03 -21.69 -20.74
CA ASN A 714 27.92 -20.67 -21.79
C ASN A 714 27.03 -21.12 -22.96
N ALA A 715 26.72 -22.42 -23.04
CA ALA A 715 25.86 -23.03 -24.06
C ALA A 715 24.46 -23.35 -23.49
N PRO A 716 23.41 -23.44 -24.33
CA PRO A 716 22.05 -23.76 -23.90
C PRO A 716 21.95 -25.12 -23.18
N ILE A 717 20.96 -25.26 -22.29
CA ILE A 717 20.75 -26.47 -21.49
C ILE A 717 20.20 -27.61 -22.36
N LEU A 718 19.18 -27.34 -23.18
CA LEU A 718 18.38 -28.40 -23.82
C LEU A 718 19.18 -29.34 -24.75
N PRO A 719 20.10 -28.86 -25.62
CA PRO A 719 20.90 -29.76 -26.45
C PRO A 719 21.86 -30.63 -25.62
N GLN A 720 22.46 -30.06 -24.58
CA GLN A 720 23.35 -30.78 -23.66
C GLN A 720 22.58 -31.83 -22.84
N LEU A 721 21.35 -31.52 -22.43
CA LEU A 721 20.46 -32.42 -21.72
C LEU A 721 19.95 -33.55 -22.64
N ALA A 722 19.59 -33.25 -23.89
CA ALA A 722 19.26 -34.26 -24.91
C ALA A 722 20.44 -35.23 -25.14
N GLN A 723 21.65 -34.70 -25.29
CA GLN A 723 22.87 -35.50 -25.46
C GLN A 723 23.16 -36.39 -24.25
N ALA A 724 22.88 -35.91 -23.03
CA ALA A 724 22.99 -36.71 -21.81
C ALA A 724 21.94 -37.84 -21.75
N ILE A 725 20.68 -37.57 -22.15
CA ILE A 725 19.62 -38.58 -22.20
C ILE A 725 19.95 -39.68 -23.21
N ALA A 726 20.35 -39.32 -24.43
CA ALA A 726 20.74 -40.29 -25.46
C ALA A 726 21.95 -41.13 -25.04
N LYS A 727 22.94 -40.51 -24.38
CA LYS A 727 24.12 -41.19 -23.81
C LYS A 727 23.74 -42.18 -22.69
N THR A 728 22.80 -41.82 -21.81
CA THR A 728 22.31 -42.70 -20.73
C THR A 728 21.47 -43.86 -21.27
N ALA A 729 20.74 -43.67 -22.37
CA ALA A 729 20.03 -44.76 -23.04
C ALA A 729 20.92 -45.69 -23.88
N GLY A 730 22.11 -45.22 -24.28
CA GLY A 730 22.98 -45.94 -25.22
C GLY A 730 22.52 -45.88 -26.69
N ASP A 731 21.53 -45.06 -27.03
CA ASP A 731 20.98 -44.95 -28.39
C ASP A 731 20.93 -43.49 -28.86
N ILE A 732 21.72 -43.19 -29.88
CA ILE A 732 21.84 -41.84 -30.48
C ILE A 732 20.53 -41.42 -31.18
N ARG A 733 19.73 -42.37 -31.67
CA ARG A 733 18.45 -42.10 -32.37
C ARG A 733 17.39 -41.47 -31.47
N ILE A 734 17.63 -41.41 -30.16
CA ILE A 734 16.75 -40.69 -29.22
C ILE A 734 16.87 -39.17 -29.40
N LEU A 735 17.98 -38.66 -29.94
CA LEU A 735 18.08 -37.26 -30.37
C LEU A 735 17.06 -36.93 -31.47
N GLU A 736 16.90 -37.83 -32.44
CA GLU A 736 15.91 -37.72 -33.54
C GLU A 736 14.45 -37.81 -33.04
N GLN A 737 14.23 -38.35 -31.83
CA GLN A 737 12.93 -38.46 -31.17
C GLN A 737 12.61 -37.27 -30.26
N ILE A 738 13.59 -36.40 -29.96
CA ILE A 738 13.40 -35.20 -29.14
C ILE A 738 13.16 -34.01 -30.07
N ASN A 739 11.89 -33.63 -30.23
CA ASN A 739 11.53 -32.37 -30.88
C ASN A 739 12.01 -31.19 -30.03
N GLN A 740 13.19 -30.64 -30.36
CA GLN A 740 13.82 -29.58 -29.57
C GLN A 740 13.02 -28.26 -29.59
N ASP A 741 12.40 -27.90 -30.70
CA ASP A 741 11.63 -26.65 -30.81
C ASP A 741 10.32 -26.74 -29.99
N GLU A 742 9.63 -27.89 -29.97
CA GLU A 742 8.49 -28.14 -29.07
C GLU A 742 8.90 -28.21 -27.60
N TRP A 743 10.05 -28.81 -27.28
CA TRP A 743 10.55 -28.87 -25.91
C TRP A 743 10.96 -27.47 -25.40
N ALA A 744 11.56 -26.63 -26.26
CA ALA A 744 11.88 -25.24 -25.96
C ALA A 744 10.63 -24.36 -25.82
N ALA A 745 9.54 -24.67 -26.53
CA ALA A 745 8.26 -23.98 -26.39
C ALA A 745 7.54 -24.27 -25.06
N PHE A 746 7.99 -25.26 -24.27
CA PHE A 746 7.42 -25.53 -22.95
C PHE A 746 7.76 -24.41 -21.95
N ARG A 747 6.78 -23.51 -21.70
CA ARG A 747 6.93 -22.40 -20.77
C ARG A 747 7.03 -22.90 -19.32
N LEU A 748 8.19 -22.72 -18.71
CA LEU A 748 8.41 -22.99 -17.29
C LEU A 748 7.74 -21.93 -16.40
N PRO A 749 7.55 -22.23 -15.09
CA PRO A 749 7.17 -21.22 -14.10
C PRO A 749 8.12 -20.01 -14.07
N GLU A 750 7.61 -18.85 -13.70
CA GLU A 750 8.35 -17.57 -13.83
C GLU A 750 9.65 -17.53 -12.99
N HIS A 751 9.71 -18.24 -11.86
CA HIS A 751 10.92 -18.35 -11.04
C HIS A 751 12.04 -19.21 -11.67
N CYS A 752 11.77 -19.91 -12.77
CA CYS A 752 12.78 -20.65 -13.54
C CYS A 752 13.56 -19.77 -14.53
N TYR A 753 13.41 -18.44 -14.44
CA TYR A 753 14.13 -17.43 -15.21
C TYR A 753 14.65 -16.34 -14.27
N PHE A 754 15.77 -15.70 -14.61
CA PHE A 754 16.24 -14.53 -13.86
C PHE A 754 15.31 -13.33 -14.11
N ASN A 755 14.96 -12.61 -13.05
CA ASN A 755 14.53 -11.22 -13.18
C ASN A 755 15.76 -10.35 -13.44
N LEU A 756 15.90 -9.79 -14.63
CA LEU A 756 16.99 -8.88 -14.97
C LEU A 756 16.59 -7.47 -14.53
N ARG A 757 17.44 -6.84 -13.71
CA ARG A 757 17.26 -5.46 -13.24
C ARG A 757 18.41 -4.61 -13.77
N ILE A 758 18.14 -3.76 -14.76
CA ILE A 758 19.16 -2.93 -15.39
C ILE A 758 19.28 -1.60 -14.66
N ILE A 759 20.49 -1.24 -14.26
CA ILE A 759 20.80 0.02 -13.56
C ILE A 759 21.77 0.90 -14.36
N ASP A 760 21.72 2.21 -14.10
CA ASP A 760 22.73 3.16 -14.56
C ASP A 760 23.98 3.19 -13.66
N ASP A 761 24.95 4.04 -13.99
CA ASP A 761 26.17 4.25 -13.19
C ASP A 761 25.88 4.90 -11.80
N GLY A 762 24.68 5.42 -11.57
CA GLY A 762 24.20 5.94 -10.28
C GLY A 762 23.44 4.92 -9.41
N GLY A 763 23.07 3.75 -9.98
CA GLY A 763 22.27 2.72 -9.32
C GLY A 763 20.75 2.87 -9.47
N GLN A 764 20.28 3.87 -10.25
CA GLN A 764 18.87 4.02 -10.60
C GLN A 764 18.45 2.95 -11.60
N GLU A 765 17.21 2.47 -11.50
CA GLU A 765 16.64 1.46 -12.38
C GLU A 765 16.23 2.06 -13.73
N LEU A 766 16.64 1.42 -14.82
CA LEU A 766 16.31 1.81 -16.20
C LEU A 766 15.27 0.90 -16.85
N ALA A 767 15.32 -0.40 -16.55
CA ALA A 767 14.33 -1.40 -16.95
C ALA A 767 14.44 -2.65 -16.07
N MET A 768 13.35 -3.41 -16.01
CA MET A 768 13.29 -4.70 -15.33
C MET A 768 12.39 -5.69 -16.08
N GLY A 769 12.79 -6.96 -16.16
CA GLY A 769 12.02 -8.01 -16.83
C GLY A 769 12.77 -9.34 -16.95
N ARG A 770 12.12 -10.39 -17.44
CA ARG A 770 12.72 -11.74 -17.61
C ARG A 770 13.31 -12.00 -19.00
N ASP A 771 12.90 -11.24 -20.02
CA ASP A 771 13.37 -11.39 -21.40
C ASP A 771 14.59 -10.49 -21.66
N LEU A 772 15.78 -11.10 -21.74
CA LEU A 772 17.03 -10.40 -22.05
C LEU A 772 16.99 -9.70 -23.41
N ILE A 773 16.35 -10.31 -24.42
CA ILE A 773 16.37 -9.88 -25.81
C ILE A 773 15.46 -8.66 -25.97
N GLN A 774 14.29 -8.68 -25.32
CA GLN A 774 13.40 -7.50 -25.24
C GLN A 774 14.13 -6.31 -24.57
N ILE A 775 14.84 -6.55 -23.47
CA ILE A 775 15.61 -5.52 -22.76
C ILE A 775 16.80 -5.02 -23.61
N GLN A 776 17.50 -5.90 -24.33
CA GLN A 776 18.55 -5.53 -25.28
C GLN A 776 18.01 -4.74 -26.49
N GLN A 777 16.80 -5.04 -26.98
CA GLN A 777 16.15 -4.24 -28.03
C GLN A 777 15.78 -2.83 -27.54
N GLN A 778 15.30 -2.71 -26.30
CA GLN A 778 14.93 -1.43 -25.69
C GLN A 778 16.14 -0.56 -25.32
N LEU A 779 17.12 -1.15 -24.61
CA LEU A 779 18.23 -0.41 -23.99
C LEU A 779 19.59 -0.63 -24.66
N GLY A 780 19.75 -1.59 -25.57
CA GLY A 780 21.06 -1.97 -26.12
C GLY A 780 21.79 -0.84 -26.88
N LYS A 781 21.04 0.08 -27.51
CA LYS A 781 21.61 1.30 -28.12
C LYS A 781 22.16 2.27 -27.06
N ALA A 782 21.46 2.40 -25.94
CA ALA A 782 21.93 3.17 -24.80
C ALA A 782 23.17 2.48 -24.19
N ALA A 783 23.15 1.16 -24.03
CA ALA A 783 24.31 0.37 -23.59
C ALA A 783 25.56 0.59 -24.47
N THR A 784 25.47 0.48 -25.79
CA THR A 784 26.63 0.73 -26.68
C THR A 784 27.10 2.19 -26.63
N THR A 785 26.20 3.15 -26.43
CA THR A 785 26.59 4.58 -26.26
C THR A 785 27.31 4.76 -24.93
N THR A 786 26.68 4.36 -23.83
CA THR A 786 27.23 4.46 -22.48
C THR A 786 28.55 3.73 -22.35
N PHE A 787 28.70 2.55 -22.95
CA PHE A 787 29.96 1.78 -22.98
C PHE A 787 31.14 2.56 -23.60
N ARG A 788 30.87 3.44 -24.58
CA ARG A 788 31.89 4.28 -25.26
C ARG A 788 32.20 5.58 -24.53
N ASP A 789 31.40 5.99 -23.54
CA ASP A 789 31.73 7.14 -22.70
C ASP A 789 33.08 6.86 -21.98
N ASN A 790 34.01 7.81 -22.08
CA ASN A 790 35.39 7.72 -21.62
C ASN A 790 36.31 6.72 -22.38
N THR A 791 35.92 6.16 -23.52
CA THR A 791 36.83 5.29 -24.33
C THR A 791 37.61 6.05 -25.42
N GLN A 792 37.66 7.39 -25.35
CA GLN A 792 38.26 8.25 -26.38
C GLN A 792 39.75 7.97 -26.63
N GLU A 793 40.50 7.48 -25.63
CA GLU A 793 41.91 7.08 -25.77
C GLU A 793 42.13 5.95 -26.79
N PHE A 794 41.09 5.15 -27.08
CA PHE A 794 41.13 4.03 -28.02
C PHE A 794 40.36 4.31 -29.32
N GLU A 795 39.75 5.49 -29.45
CA GLU A 795 39.00 5.88 -30.65
C GLU A 795 39.76 6.93 -31.47
N ARG A 796 39.46 7.00 -32.76
CA ARG A 796 40.02 8.06 -33.63
C ARG A 796 39.13 8.37 -34.81
N ASP A 797 38.75 9.64 -34.95
CA ASP A 797 37.97 10.10 -36.09
C ASP A 797 38.80 10.21 -37.38
N ASN A 798 38.09 10.29 -38.51
CA ASN A 798 38.61 10.68 -39.83
C ASN A 798 39.84 9.86 -40.32
N VAL A 799 39.78 8.53 -40.15
CA VAL A 799 40.78 7.59 -40.67
C VAL A 799 40.72 7.56 -42.20
N THR A 800 41.76 8.08 -42.86
CA THR A 800 41.84 8.16 -44.34
C THR A 800 42.98 7.33 -44.95
N ALA A 801 43.91 6.86 -44.12
CA ALA A 801 44.96 5.91 -44.46
C ALA A 801 45.07 4.84 -43.36
N TRP A 802 45.99 3.88 -43.51
CA TRP A 802 46.33 2.97 -42.40
C TRP A 802 47.49 3.53 -41.58
N ASP A 803 47.18 4.49 -40.72
CA ASP A 803 48.11 5.14 -39.80
C ASP A 803 47.79 4.83 -38.31
N ILE A 804 46.80 3.97 -38.07
CA ILE A 804 46.35 3.49 -36.75
C ILE A 804 47.20 2.34 -36.16
N GLY A 805 48.39 2.07 -36.71
CA GLY A 805 49.32 1.05 -36.19
C GLY A 805 48.82 -0.40 -36.34
N ILE A 806 48.91 -1.17 -35.25
CA ILE A 806 48.43 -2.56 -35.14
C ILE A 806 47.15 -2.55 -34.30
N LEU A 807 46.07 -3.09 -34.84
CA LEU A 807 44.76 -3.15 -34.18
C LEU A 807 44.62 -4.48 -33.42
N PRO A 808 44.66 -4.50 -32.07
CA PRO A 808 44.43 -5.71 -31.28
C PRO A 808 42.97 -6.17 -31.42
N GLU A 809 42.73 -7.46 -31.20
CA GLU A 809 41.38 -8.02 -31.34
C GLU A 809 40.43 -7.56 -30.22
N SER A 810 40.97 -7.35 -29.01
CA SER A 810 40.25 -6.77 -27.87
C SER A 810 41.19 -5.97 -26.96
N ILE A 811 40.61 -5.08 -26.16
CA ILE A 811 41.29 -4.24 -25.16
C ILE A 811 40.52 -4.35 -23.84
N LYS A 812 41.24 -4.50 -22.73
CA LYS A 812 40.67 -4.43 -21.38
C LYS A 812 40.88 -3.03 -20.81
N PHE A 813 39.81 -2.43 -20.28
CA PHE A 813 39.83 -1.10 -19.67
C PHE A 813 38.99 -1.09 -18.39
N ALA A 814 39.28 -0.15 -17.49
CA ALA A 814 38.55 0.00 -16.24
C ALA A 814 37.48 1.10 -16.37
N ARG A 815 36.27 0.84 -15.87
CA ARG A 815 35.19 1.84 -15.71
C ARG A 815 34.62 1.74 -14.31
N GLY A 816 34.76 2.80 -13.51
CA GLY A 816 34.33 2.81 -12.11
C GLY A 816 34.99 1.68 -11.31
N LYS A 817 34.21 0.66 -10.92
CA LYS A 817 34.68 -0.52 -10.18
C LYS A 817 34.75 -1.80 -11.03
N GLN A 818 34.61 -1.69 -12.36
CA GLN A 818 34.53 -2.84 -13.27
C GLN A 818 35.68 -2.87 -14.28
N GLN A 819 36.04 -4.07 -14.73
CA GLN A 819 36.98 -4.32 -15.83
C GLN A 819 36.17 -4.81 -17.02
N LEU A 820 36.13 -4.02 -18.09
CA LEU A 820 35.37 -4.29 -19.30
C LEU A 820 36.32 -4.67 -20.44
N THR A 821 35.91 -5.61 -21.30
CA THR A 821 36.68 -6.00 -22.50
C THR A 821 36.00 -5.50 -23.76
N GLY A 822 36.50 -4.41 -24.36
CA GLY A 822 36.02 -3.89 -25.63
C GLY A 822 36.73 -4.50 -26.85
N TYR A 823 36.09 -4.43 -28.01
CA TYR A 823 36.60 -4.94 -29.28
C TYR A 823 36.77 -3.79 -30.27
N LEU A 824 37.95 -3.64 -30.89
CA LEU A 824 38.19 -2.55 -31.84
C LEU A 824 37.70 -2.90 -33.26
N GLY A 825 37.12 -1.90 -33.92
CA GLY A 825 36.75 -1.96 -35.32
C GLY A 825 36.83 -0.60 -36.01
N LEU A 826 36.98 -0.62 -37.34
CA LEU A 826 36.82 0.59 -38.17
C LEU A 826 35.34 0.72 -38.52
N GLN A 827 34.68 1.79 -38.10
CA GLN A 827 33.28 2.07 -38.41
C GLN A 827 33.16 3.09 -39.54
N LYS A 828 32.24 2.84 -40.47
CA LYS A 828 31.75 3.87 -41.40
C LYS A 828 30.69 4.72 -40.68
N GLU A 829 30.97 6.00 -40.51
CA GLU A 829 30.02 6.97 -39.95
C GLU A 829 28.98 7.39 -40.99
N LYS A 830 27.86 7.99 -40.53
CA LYS A 830 26.78 8.48 -41.41
C LYS A 830 27.27 9.49 -42.44
N ASP A 831 28.23 10.32 -42.07
CA ASP A 831 28.83 11.37 -42.91
C ASP A 831 29.84 10.80 -43.94
N GLY A 832 29.91 9.48 -44.10
CA GLY A 832 30.85 8.80 -44.99
C GLY A 832 32.30 8.75 -44.50
N ARG A 833 32.63 9.46 -43.41
CA ARG A 833 33.93 9.37 -42.71
C ARG A 833 34.11 7.99 -42.10
N ILE A 834 35.36 7.60 -41.88
CA ILE A 834 35.72 6.35 -41.21
C ILE A 834 36.34 6.71 -39.86
N ALA A 835 36.00 5.97 -38.81
CA ALA A 835 36.54 6.15 -37.47
C ALA A 835 36.97 4.82 -36.87
N LEU A 836 38.02 4.84 -36.04
CA LEU A 836 38.35 3.74 -35.13
C LEU A 836 37.41 3.84 -33.92
N ARG A 837 36.64 2.78 -33.65
CA ARG A 837 35.61 2.72 -32.61
C ARG A 837 35.77 1.49 -31.74
N LEU A 838 35.38 1.61 -30.47
CA LEU A 838 35.33 0.49 -29.53
C LEU A 838 33.89 -0.04 -29.42
N PHE A 839 33.75 -1.36 -29.50
CA PHE A 839 32.47 -2.06 -29.44
C PHE A 839 32.38 -2.95 -28.19
N ASP A 840 31.15 -3.15 -27.73
CA ASP A 840 30.79 -4.05 -26.62
C ASP A 840 31.00 -5.54 -26.96
N THR A 841 30.93 -5.92 -28.24
CA THR A 841 30.88 -7.31 -28.71
C THR A 841 31.76 -7.56 -29.94
N SER A 842 32.37 -8.75 -30.00
CA SER A 842 33.29 -9.12 -31.10
C SER A 842 32.60 -9.22 -32.47
N ALA A 843 31.32 -9.58 -32.50
CA ALA A 843 30.55 -9.71 -33.74
C ALA A 843 30.25 -8.33 -34.35
N ALA A 844 29.82 -7.36 -33.54
CA ALA A 844 29.61 -5.98 -33.97
C ALA A 844 30.92 -5.34 -34.46
N ALA A 845 32.01 -5.52 -33.70
CA ALA A 845 33.34 -5.06 -34.11
C ALA A 845 33.78 -5.66 -35.45
N GLY A 846 33.65 -6.97 -35.63
CA GLY A 846 34.04 -7.67 -36.87
C GLY A 846 33.24 -7.21 -38.09
N HIS A 847 31.92 -7.08 -37.96
CA HIS A 847 31.05 -6.60 -39.03
C HIS A 847 31.35 -5.15 -39.41
N ALA A 848 31.42 -4.26 -38.42
CA ALA A 848 31.79 -2.85 -38.64
C ALA A 848 33.17 -2.77 -39.33
N HIS A 849 34.17 -3.45 -38.78
CA HIS A 849 35.54 -3.44 -39.27
C HIS A 849 35.67 -3.89 -40.73
N ARG A 850 34.91 -4.91 -41.19
CA ARG A 850 34.87 -5.28 -42.62
C ARG A 850 34.43 -4.09 -43.48
N LEU A 851 33.33 -3.44 -43.12
CA LEU A 851 32.79 -2.29 -43.86
C LEU A 851 33.75 -1.08 -43.82
N GLY A 852 34.30 -0.75 -42.65
CA GLY A 852 35.26 0.34 -42.51
C GLY A 852 36.57 0.13 -43.27
N VAL A 853 37.09 -1.11 -43.30
CA VAL A 853 38.24 -1.46 -44.14
C VAL A 853 37.90 -1.32 -45.63
N ILE A 854 36.73 -1.78 -46.08
CA ILE A 854 36.31 -1.67 -47.48
C ILE A 854 36.22 -0.21 -47.92
N GLU A 855 35.62 0.68 -47.12
CA GLU A 855 35.60 2.11 -47.43
C GLU A 855 37.00 2.74 -47.39
N LEU A 856 37.87 2.35 -46.45
CA LEU A 856 39.26 2.82 -46.38
C LEU A 856 40.05 2.40 -47.63
N MET A 857 39.78 1.20 -48.15
CA MET A 857 40.33 0.74 -49.42
C MET A 857 39.78 1.53 -50.62
N LYS A 858 38.52 2.00 -50.61
CA LYS A 858 38.01 2.87 -51.68
C LYS A 858 38.76 4.20 -51.76
N LEU A 859 39.09 4.81 -50.62
CA LEU A 859 39.89 6.05 -50.57
C LEU A 859 41.28 5.84 -51.18
N GLN A 860 41.92 4.71 -50.88
CA GLN A 860 43.25 4.33 -51.37
C GLN A 860 43.26 3.77 -52.81
N LEU A 861 42.09 3.50 -53.36
CA LEU A 861 41.84 3.00 -54.72
C LEU A 861 40.95 3.96 -55.53
N LYS A 862 40.94 5.25 -55.17
CA LYS A 862 40.01 6.26 -55.68
C LYS A 862 39.87 6.29 -57.21
N GLU A 863 40.96 6.14 -57.97
CA GLU A 863 40.89 6.15 -59.43
C GLU A 863 40.31 4.84 -59.98
N GLN A 864 40.62 3.69 -59.38
CA GLN A 864 40.02 2.40 -59.76
C GLN A 864 38.52 2.33 -59.41
N VAL A 865 38.11 2.96 -58.31
CA VAL A 865 36.68 3.11 -57.93
C VAL A 865 35.98 4.13 -58.83
N LYS A 866 36.65 5.20 -59.23
CA LYS A 866 36.16 6.15 -60.26
C LYS A 866 36.00 5.45 -61.61
N ASP A 867 36.89 4.55 -61.98
CA ASP A 867 36.82 3.73 -63.20
C ASP A 867 35.76 2.60 -63.12
N LEU A 868 35.35 2.19 -61.92
CA LEU A 868 34.10 1.44 -61.72
C LEU A 868 32.88 2.33 -61.98
N ASN A 869 32.82 3.49 -61.34
CA ASN A 869 31.70 4.42 -61.42
C ASN A 869 31.49 5.03 -62.83
N LYS A 870 32.55 5.15 -63.64
CA LYS A 870 32.48 5.50 -65.08
C LYS A 870 31.62 4.52 -65.90
N GLY A 871 31.41 3.28 -65.42
CA GLY A 871 30.46 2.35 -66.01
C GLY A 871 30.88 0.89 -65.91
N ILE A 872 29.91 0.04 -65.57
CA ILE A 872 29.91 -1.41 -65.81
C ILE A 872 29.50 -1.64 -67.28
N GLN A 873 30.12 -2.59 -67.98
CA GLN A 873 29.82 -2.79 -69.41
C GLN A 873 28.38 -3.29 -69.59
N GLY A 874 27.65 -2.68 -70.54
CA GLY A 874 26.23 -2.97 -70.74
C GLY A 874 25.28 -2.45 -69.64
N PHE A 875 25.77 -1.70 -68.65
CA PHE A 875 24.97 -1.23 -67.52
C PHE A 875 23.66 -0.52 -67.93
N THR A 876 23.72 0.41 -68.89
CA THR A 876 22.54 1.16 -69.35
C THR A 876 21.45 0.24 -69.91
N GLN A 877 21.84 -0.80 -70.66
CA GLN A 877 20.91 -1.80 -71.18
C GLN A 877 20.31 -2.61 -70.03
N ALA A 878 21.14 -3.09 -69.09
CA ALA A 878 20.67 -3.85 -67.94
C ALA A 878 19.71 -3.05 -67.05
N ALA A 879 19.98 -1.77 -66.81
CA ALA A 879 19.12 -0.87 -66.03
C ALA A 879 17.78 -0.57 -66.74
N MET A 880 17.77 -0.44 -68.06
CA MET A 880 16.51 -0.29 -68.84
C MET A 880 15.62 -1.54 -68.76
N LEU A 881 16.23 -2.73 -68.70
CA LEU A 881 15.49 -3.99 -68.54
C LEU A 881 15.02 -4.18 -67.10
N LEU A 882 15.88 -3.91 -66.11
CA LEU A 882 15.60 -4.00 -64.66
C LEU A 882 14.91 -2.74 -64.09
N LYS A 883 13.98 -2.15 -64.85
CA LYS A 883 13.33 -0.85 -64.59
C LYS A 883 12.57 -0.71 -63.26
N HIS A 884 12.41 -1.80 -62.51
CA HIS A 884 11.82 -1.80 -61.16
C HIS A 884 12.83 -1.42 -60.06
N ILE A 885 14.12 -1.35 -60.39
CA ILE A 885 15.19 -0.81 -59.55
C ILE A 885 15.61 0.55 -60.14
N ASN A 886 15.79 1.57 -59.30
CA ASN A 886 16.36 2.84 -59.74
C ASN A 886 17.80 2.63 -60.23
N ALA A 887 18.18 3.29 -61.34
CA ALA A 887 19.48 3.06 -61.97
C ALA A 887 20.66 3.46 -61.06
N ASP A 888 20.54 4.53 -60.28
CA ASP A 888 21.62 4.98 -59.41
C ASP A 888 21.76 4.05 -58.19
N THR A 889 20.65 3.61 -57.58
CA THR A 889 20.70 2.63 -56.48
C THR A 889 21.20 1.26 -56.94
N LEU A 890 20.90 0.85 -58.18
CA LEU A 890 21.47 -0.35 -58.80
C LEU A 890 22.98 -0.19 -59.04
N ARG A 891 23.45 0.98 -59.51
CA ARG A 891 24.87 1.25 -59.74
C ARG A 891 25.67 1.21 -58.43
N ASP A 892 25.12 1.79 -57.36
CA ASP A 892 25.74 1.79 -56.04
C ASP A 892 25.81 0.37 -55.45
N ASP A 893 24.71 -0.41 -55.51
CA ASP A 893 24.66 -1.81 -55.05
C ASP A 893 25.66 -2.71 -55.80
N LEU A 894 25.75 -2.58 -57.13
CA LEU A 894 26.75 -3.28 -57.95
C LEU A 894 28.18 -2.85 -57.59
N THR A 895 28.40 -1.56 -57.35
CA THR A 895 29.73 -1.04 -56.96
C THR A 895 30.14 -1.54 -55.58
N GLN A 896 29.21 -1.63 -54.62
CA GLN A 896 29.47 -2.22 -53.30
C GLN A 896 29.80 -3.72 -53.41
N ALA A 897 29.03 -4.48 -54.20
CA ALA A 897 29.27 -5.91 -54.44
C ALA A 897 30.64 -6.18 -55.09
N VAL A 898 31.04 -5.38 -56.10
CA VAL A 898 32.40 -5.45 -56.68
C VAL A 898 33.46 -5.09 -55.65
N CYS A 899 33.25 -4.04 -54.85
CA CYS A 899 34.22 -3.63 -53.83
C CYS A 899 34.44 -4.72 -52.77
N ASP A 900 33.38 -5.26 -52.15
CA ASP A 900 33.54 -6.31 -51.13
C ASP A 900 34.29 -7.53 -51.70
N ARG A 901 33.88 -8.02 -52.88
CA ARG A 901 34.49 -9.21 -53.50
C ARG A 901 35.94 -8.98 -53.94
N ALA A 902 36.24 -7.85 -54.57
CA ALA A 902 37.58 -7.56 -55.06
C ALA A 902 38.55 -7.20 -53.92
N PHE A 903 38.07 -6.45 -52.91
CA PHE A 903 38.91 -5.92 -51.84
C PHE A 903 39.20 -6.96 -50.76
N ILE A 904 38.19 -7.68 -50.28
CA ILE A 904 38.34 -8.70 -49.22
C ILE A 904 37.97 -10.08 -49.76
N GLY A 905 36.72 -10.26 -50.20
CA GLY A 905 36.18 -11.58 -50.50
C GLY A 905 36.28 -12.51 -49.29
N GLU A 906 37.06 -13.57 -49.42
CA GLU A 906 37.31 -14.60 -48.40
C GLU A 906 38.67 -14.43 -47.67
N ASP A 907 39.46 -13.38 -47.99
CA ASP A 907 40.70 -13.10 -47.27
C ASP A 907 40.43 -12.65 -45.82
N LYS A 908 41.37 -12.94 -44.91
CA LYS A 908 41.33 -12.43 -43.53
C LYS A 908 41.42 -10.89 -43.52
N LEU A 909 40.63 -10.26 -42.65
CA LEU A 909 40.61 -8.80 -42.50
C LEU A 909 41.99 -8.25 -42.08
N PRO A 910 42.52 -7.22 -42.76
CA PRO A 910 43.71 -6.50 -42.32
C PRO A 910 43.54 -5.89 -40.92
N ARG A 911 44.47 -6.20 -40.01
CA ARG A 911 44.61 -5.58 -38.68
C ARG A 911 45.95 -4.86 -38.46
N ASN A 912 46.76 -4.69 -39.50
CA ASN A 912 47.99 -3.89 -39.48
C ASN A 912 48.33 -3.36 -40.88
N GLU A 913 49.23 -2.37 -40.93
CA GLU A 913 49.58 -1.65 -42.16
C GLU A 913 50.16 -2.56 -43.25
N LYS A 914 50.98 -3.57 -42.88
CA LYS A 914 51.55 -4.54 -43.83
C LYS A 914 50.45 -5.35 -44.50
N ALA A 915 49.56 -5.95 -43.71
CA ALA A 915 48.41 -6.70 -44.22
C ALA A 915 47.50 -5.83 -45.10
N PHE A 916 47.28 -4.57 -44.72
CA PHE A 916 46.48 -3.63 -45.52
C PHE A 916 47.14 -3.29 -46.86
N LYS A 917 48.46 -3.01 -46.88
CA LYS A 917 49.24 -2.76 -48.11
C LYS A 917 49.27 -4.00 -49.03
N GLU A 918 49.36 -5.20 -48.48
CA GLU A 918 49.23 -6.45 -49.24
C GLU A 918 47.82 -6.63 -49.82
N GLN A 919 46.78 -6.34 -49.04
CA GLN A 919 45.40 -6.44 -49.49
C GLN A 919 45.05 -5.41 -50.57
N ILE A 920 45.57 -4.18 -50.49
CA ILE A 920 45.50 -3.17 -51.55
C ILE A 920 46.13 -3.67 -52.87
N LYS A 921 47.27 -4.39 -52.81
CA LYS A 921 47.89 -5.00 -54.00
C LYS A 921 46.98 -6.08 -54.61
N ARG A 922 46.43 -6.99 -53.79
CA ARG A 922 45.47 -8.03 -54.23
C ARG A 922 44.19 -7.43 -54.83
N ALA A 923 43.68 -6.36 -54.22
CA ALA A 923 42.49 -5.66 -54.71
C ALA A 923 42.72 -5.07 -56.11
N ARG A 924 43.88 -4.43 -56.36
CA ARG A 924 44.23 -3.87 -57.68
C ARG A 924 44.30 -4.92 -58.77
N SER A 925 44.81 -6.13 -58.50
CA SER A 925 44.86 -7.21 -59.51
C SER A 925 43.52 -7.93 -59.70
N ARG A 926 42.69 -8.06 -58.65
CA ARG A 926 41.36 -8.69 -58.73
C ARG A 926 40.29 -7.81 -59.39
N LEU A 927 40.32 -6.50 -59.14
CA LEU A 927 39.23 -5.58 -59.48
C LEU A 927 38.82 -5.60 -60.97
N PRO A 928 39.73 -5.65 -61.97
CA PRO A 928 39.35 -5.77 -63.38
C PRO A 928 38.55 -7.05 -63.67
N ALA A 929 39.05 -8.20 -63.22
CA ALA A 929 38.40 -9.50 -63.45
C ALA A 929 37.06 -9.64 -62.73
N VAL A 930 36.93 -9.08 -61.50
CA VAL A 930 35.65 -9.04 -60.77
C VAL A 930 34.66 -8.11 -61.48
N LYS A 931 35.10 -6.95 -61.97
CA LYS A 931 34.26 -6.02 -62.75
C LYS A 931 33.75 -6.67 -64.05
N GLU A 932 34.63 -7.34 -64.79
CA GLU A 932 34.28 -8.02 -66.04
C GLU A 932 33.28 -9.17 -65.81
N ALA A 933 33.58 -10.06 -64.86
CA ALA A 933 32.71 -11.19 -64.52
C ALA A 933 31.30 -10.72 -64.09
N LEU A 934 31.22 -9.71 -63.22
CA LEU A 934 29.95 -9.14 -62.77
C LEU A 934 29.23 -8.36 -63.88
N SER A 935 29.95 -7.71 -64.81
CA SER A 935 29.34 -7.08 -66.01
C SER A 935 28.60 -8.14 -66.83
N ARG A 936 29.27 -9.26 -67.13
CA ARG A 936 28.68 -10.39 -67.87
C ARG A 936 27.46 -10.97 -67.14
N TYR A 937 27.60 -11.31 -65.85
CA TYR A 937 26.48 -11.90 -65.10
C TYR A 937 25.28 -10.95 -64.98
N LEU A 938 25.52 -9.63 -64.86
CA LEU A 938 24.45 -8.63 -64.90
C LEU A 938 23.74 -8.60 -66.26
N GLN A 939 24.48 -8.59 -67.37
CA GLN A 939 23.90 -8.63 -68.73
C GLN A 939 23.08 -9.91 -68.97
N GLU A 940 23.64 -11.08 -68.63
CA GLU A 940 22.94 -12.36 -68.76
C GLU A 940 21.67 -12.43 -67.88
N THR A 941 21.73 -11.90 -66.65
CA THR A 941 20.59 -11.84 -65.73
C THR A 941 19.51 -10.89 -66.24
N ALA A 942 19.89 -9.70 -66.71
CA ALA A 942 18.95 -8.71 -67.23
C ALA A 942 18.27 -9.16 -68.53
N ALA A 943 19.00 -9.87 -69.41
CA ALA A 943 18.43 -10.48 -70.61
C ALA A 943 17.42 -11.59 -70.27
N ALA A 944 17.77 -12.50 -69.37
CA ALA A 944 16.86 -13.56 -68.91
C ALA A 944 15.63 -13.00 -68.16
N TYR A 945 15.81 -11.92 -67.40
CA TYR A 945 14.71 -11.18 -66.77
C TYR A 945 13.76 -10.58 -67.81
N ALA A 946 14.29 -9.95 -68.86
CA ALA A 946 13.48 -9.34 -69.91
C ALA A 946 12.67 -10.37 -70.70
N GLU A 947 13.28 -11.51 -71.03
CA GLU A 947 12.60 -12.62 -71.71
C GLU A 947 11.44 -13.18 -70.85
N LEU A 948 11.72 -13.48 -69.59
CA LEU A 948 10.73 -13.96 -68.63
C LEU A 948 9.60 -12.93 -68.44
N ASN A 949 9.94 -11.67 -68.23
CA ASN A 949 8.96 -10.60 -67.99
C ASN A 949 8.11 -10.29 -69.24
N GLY A 950 8.64 -10.50 -70.46
CA GLY A 950 7.85 -10.47 -71.69
C GLY A 950 6.82 -11.61 -71.78
N LYS A 951 7.13 -12.77 -71.19
CA LYS A 951 6.23 -13.95 -71.13
C LYS A 951 5.24 -13.91 -69.96
N LEU A 952 5.41 -13.01 -68.97
CA LEU A 952 4.55 -12.87 -67.78
C LEU A 952 3.22 -12.10 -68.04
N GLY A 953 2.39 -12.65 -68.94
CA GLY A 953 1.03 -12.19 -69.24
C GLY A 953 -0.04 -12.70 -68.25
N LYS A 954 -1.23 -13.05 -68.74
CA LYS A 954 -2.35 -13.63 -67.95
C LYS A 954 -2.14 -15.12 -67.56
N HIS A 955 -0.90 -15.58 -67.42
CA HIS A 955 -0.60 -16.98 -67.09
C HIS A 955 -0.89 -17.28 -65.60
N PRO A 956 -1.38 -18.49 -65.21
CA PRO A 956 -1.67 -18.81 -63.81
C PRO A 956 -0.47 -18.61 -62.86
N LEU A 957 0.73 -19.00 -63.28
CA LEU A 957 1.97 -18.80 -62.49
C LEU A 957 2.43 -17.34 -62.38
N THR A 958 1.79 -16.37 -63.05
CA THR A 958 2.30 -14.98 -63.13
C THR A 958 2.45 -14.32 -61.76
N HIS A 959 1.54 -14.56 -60.81
CA HIS A 959 1.64 -14.01 -59.46
C HIS A 959 2.88 -14.56 -58.71
N LEU A 960 3.02 -15.89 -58.71
CA LEU A 960 4.08 -16.63 -58.04
C LEU A 960 5.47 -16.23 -58.58
N LEU A 961 5.62 -16.19 -59.90
CA LEU A 961 6.90 -15.83 -60.53
C LEU A 961 7.25 -14.34 -60.35
N ARG A 962 6.26 -13.43 -60.30
CA ARG A 962 6.51 -12.02 -59.93
C ARG A 962 6.98 -11.87 -58.48
N LEU A 963 6.39 -12.63 -57.54
CA LEU A 963 6.88 -12.68 -56.17
C LEU A 963 8.31 -13.25 -56.10
N ARG A 964 8.64 -14.29 -56.88
CA ARG A 964 10.02 -14.83 -56.96
C ARG A 964 11.02 -13.87 -57.62
N LEU A 965 10.58 -13.06 -58.57
CA LEU A 965 11.39 -11.99 -59.15
C LEU A 965 11.71 -10.88 -58.14
N GLN A 966 10.75 -10.51 -57.29
CA GLN A 966 11.00 -9.64 -56.13
C GLN A 966 11.92 -10.34 -55.11
N THR A 967 11.74 -11.66 -54.93
CA THR A 967 12.61 -12.63 -54.25
C THR A 967 14.12 -12.41 -54.54
N LEU A 968 14.47 -12.54 -55.83
CA LEU A 968 15.86 -12.58 -56.30
C LEU A 968 16.43 -11.20 -56.70
N LEU A 969 15.60 -10.27 -57.18
CA LEU A 969 16.01 -9.01 -57.79
C LEU A 969 15.37 -7.77 -57.12
N ALA A 970 15.16 -7.82 -55.81
CA ALA A 970 14.84 -6.63 -55.00
C ALA A 970 16.03 -5.65 -54.94
N PRO A 971 15.81 -4.33 -54.72
CA PRO A 971 16.88 -3.36 -54.48
C PRO A 971 17.85 -3.83 -53.38
N GLY A 972 19.16 -3.78 -53.63
CA GLY A 972 20.18 -4.37 -52.75
C GLY A 972 20.50 -5.85 -53.03
N PHE A 973 20.04 -6.45 -54.14
CA PHE A 973 20.33 -7.85 -54.43
C PHE A 973 21.81 -8.10 -54.73
N ALA A 974 22.53 -7.15 -55.32
CA ALA A 974 23.90 -7.38 -55.73
C ALA A 974 24.82 -7.63 -54.51
N THR A 975 24.67 -6.81 -53.47
CA THR A 975 25.39 -6.97 -52.20
C THR A 975 24.90 -8.17 -51.39
N ARG A 976 23.63 -8.59 -51.54
CA ARG A 976 23.05 -9.75 -50.83
C ARG A 976 23.29 -11.11 -51.52
N THR A 977 23.68 -11.15 -52.79
CA THR A 977 23.94 -12.40 -53.52
C THR A 977 25.39 -12.84 -53.31
N PRO A 978 25.66 -14.01 -52.67
CA PRO A 978 27.01 -14.54 -52.52
C PRO A 978 27.69 -14.75 -53.88
N TRP A 979 28.99 -14.49 -53.96
CA TRP A 979 29.73 -14.52 -55.24
C TRP A 979 29.54 -15.81 -56.05
N ALA A 980 29.43 -16.96 -55.37
CA ALA A 980 29.20 -18.26 -56.00
C ALA A 980 27.87 -18.38 -56.78
N GLN A 981 26.86 -17.55 -56.46
CA GLN A 981 25.52 -17.63 -57.04
C GLN A 981 25.25 -16.61 -58.16
N TRP A 982 26.14 -15.64 -58.37
CA TRP A 982 26.08 -14.73 -59.52
C TRP A 982 26.01 -15.45 -60.90
N PRO A 983 26.77 -16.53 -61.15
CA PRO A 983 26.64 -17.32 -62.40
C PRO A 983 25.33 -18.10 -62.49
N ARG A 984 24.59 -18.26 -61.38
CA ARG A 984 23.34 -19.02 -61.31
C ARG A 984 22.08 -18.14 -61.46
N LEU A 985 22.16 -16.84 -61.18
CA LEU A 985 21.03 -15.91 -61.36
C LEU A 985 20.39 -15.98 -62.77
N PRO A 986 21.13 -15.99 -63.90
CA PRO A 986 20.53 -16.13 -65.23
C PRO A 986 19.83 -17.48 -65.43
N ILE A 987 20.32 -18.53 -64.74
CA ILE A 987 19.84 -19.91 -64.85
C ILE A 987 18.54 -20.08 -64.05
N TYR A 988 18.42 -19.47 -62.88
CA TYR A 988 17.16 -19.43 -62.12
C TYR A 988 16.05 -18.73 -62.91
N LEU A 989 16.36 -17.63 -63.60
CA LEU A 989 15.39 -16.92 -64.45
C LEU A 989 14.99 -17.75 -65.68
N LYS A 990 15.95 -18.37 -66.38
CA LYS A 990 15.67 -19.29 -67.49
C LYS A 990 14.85 -20.51 -67.05
N ALA A 991 15.06 -21.00 -65.82
CA ALA A 991 14.25 -22.08 -65.27
C ALA A 991 12.77 -21.67 -65.06
N MET A 992 12.51 -20.42 -64.66
CA MET A 992 11.14 -19.88 -64.58
C MET A 992 10.50 -19.75 -65.96
N THR A 993 11.26 -19.35 -66.98
CA THR A 993 10.78 -19.31 -68.38
C THR A 993 10.39 -20.70 -68.89
N LEU A 994 11.27 -21.70 -68.71
CA LEU A 994 10.99 -23.08 -69.10
C LEU A 994 9.81 -23.68 -68.31
N ARG A 995 9.59 -23.26 -67.06
CA ARG A 995 8.42 -23.63 -66.27
C ARG A 995 7.13 -23.08 -66.89
N LEU A 996 7.10 -21.79 -67.28
CA LEU A 996 5.94 -21.19 -67.97
C LEU A 996 5.57 -21.98 -69.24
N GLU A 997 6.57 -22.32 -70.05
CA GLU A 997 6.37 -23.04 -71.32
C GLU A 997 5.87 -24.48 -71.12
N LYS A 998 6.33 -25.16 -70.07
CA LYS A 998 5.98 -26.56 -69.77
C LYS A 998 4.75 -26.71 -68.88
N TYR A 999 4.28 -25.66 -68.22
CA TYR A 999 3.16 -25.69 -67.27
C TYR A 999 1.89 -26.31 -67.87
N SER A 1000 1.55 -25.96 -69.11
CA SER A 1000 0.37 -26.45 -69.82
C SER A 1000 0.33 -27.98 -69.99
N SER A 1001 1.48 -28.66 -69.96
CA SER A 1001 1.57 -30.11 -70.12
C SER A 1001 1.09 -30.91 -68.91
N ASN A 1002 1.26 -30.38 -67.68
CA ASN A 1002 0.75 -31.00 -66.46
C ASN A 1002 0.70 -30.02 -65.27
N PRO A 1003 -0.36 -29.19 -65.15
CA PRO A 1003 -0.51 -28.24 -64.05
C PRO A 1003 -0.55 -28.88 -62.65
N ALA A 1004 -1.13 -30.08 -62.51
CA ALA A 1004 -1.22 -30.78 -61.23
C ALA A 1004 0.17 -31.21 -60.70
N ARG A 1005 1.06 -31.68 -61.59
CA ARG A 1005 2.44 -32.02 -61.25
C ARG A 1005 3.28 -30.79 -60.95
N ASP A 1006 3.01 -29.65 -61.58
CA ASP A 1006 3.65 -28.38 -61.26
C ASP A 1006 3.25 -27.89 -59.86
N ALA A 1007 1.96 -27.95 -59.53
CA ALA A 1007 1.44 -27.58 -58.21
C ALA A 1007 1.98 -28.47 -57.08
N ALA A 1008 2.05 -29.79 -57.28
CA ALA A 1008 2.63 -30.72 -56.29
C ALA A 1008 4.12 -30.40 -56.01
N ARG A 1009 4.89 -30.14 -57.06
CA ARG A 1009 6.31 -29.74 -56.96
C ARG A 1009 6.50 -28.38 -56.31
N GLU A 1010 5.54 -27.48 -56.45
CA GLU A 1010 5.57 -26.20 -55.75
C GLU A 1010 5.30 -26.37 -54.25
N ALA A 1011 4.40 -27.27 -53.86
CA ALA A 1011 4.14 -27.59 -52.46
C ALA A 1011 5.41 -28.14 -51.76
N ASP A 1012 6.12 -29.09 -52.41
CA ASP A 1012 7.42 -29.61 -51.96
C ASP A 1012 8.46 -28.49 -51.68
N ILE A 1013 8.38 -27.38 -52.43
CA ILE A 1013 9.29 -26.24 -52.29
C ILE A 1013 8.79 -25.26 -51.23
N GLN A 1014 7.48 -25.03 -51.14
CA GLN A 1014 6.88 -24.12 -50.18
C GLN A 1014 7.05 -24.61 -48.74
N GLU A 1015 6.96 -25.92 -48.51
CA GLU A 1015 7.31 -26.55 -47.22
C GLU A 1015 8.76 -26.21 -46.82
N LEU A 1016 9.73 -26.44 -47.70
CA LEU A 1016 11.15 -26.14 -47.46
C LEU A 1016 11.44 -24.64 -47.29
N GLU A 1017 10.73 -23.76 -48.00
CA GLU A 1017 10.86 -22.30 -47.79
C GLU A 1017 10.21 -21.83 -46.50
N GLN A 1018 9.09 -22.43 -46.08
CA GLN A 1018 8.44 -22.11 -44.81
C GLN A 1018 9.32 -22.54 -43.63
N MET A 1019 9.85 -23.78 -43.64
CA MET A 1019 10.82 -24.25 -42.66
C MET A 1019 12.03 -23.31 -42.55
N TRP A 1020 12.58 -22.88 -43.69
CA TRP A 1020 13.68 -21.92 -43.75
C TRP A 1020 13.30 -20.55 -43.15
N GLN A 1021 12.14 -19.99 -43.54
CA GLN A 1021 11.65 -18.72 -43.01
C GLN A 1021 11.43 -18.80 -41.50
N GLU A 1022 10.68 -19.78 -41.01
CA GLU A 1022 10.34 -19.95 -39.59
C GLU A 1022 11.59 -20.06 -38.70
N LYS A 1023 12.63 -20.80 -39.13
CA LYS A 1023 13.88 -20.87 -38.36
C LYS A 1023 14.67 -19.57 -38.42
N THR A 1024 14.74 -18.89 -39.57
CA THR A 1024 15.44 -17.58 -39.66
C THR A 1024 14.73 -16.47 -38.88
N ASP A 1025 13.39 -16.43 -38.90
CA ASP A 1025 12.58 -15.54 -38.07
C ASP A 1025 12.69 -15.90 -36.59
N GLY A 1026 12.78 -17.19 -36.25
CA GLY A 1026 13.05 -17.67 -34.91
C GLY A 1026 14.39 -17.17 -34.38
N LEU A 1027 15.47 -17.33 -35.14
CA LEU A 1027 16.79 -16.80 -34.81
C LEU A 1027 16.79 -15.27 -34.71
N ALA A 1028 16.12 -14.57 -35.62
CA ALA A 1028 15.99 -13.11 -35.57
C ALA A 1028 15.23 -12.63 -34.32
N LYS A 1029 14.13 -13.29 -33.94
CA LYS A 1029 13.42 -13.06 -32.67
C LYS A 1029 14.30 -13.35 -31.45
N GLN A 1030 15.17 -14.34 -31.55
CA GLN A 1030 16.15 -14.70 -30.51
C GLN A 1030 17.43 -13.83 -30.54
N GLY A 1031 17.53 -12.85 -31.45
CA GLY A 1031 18.73 -12.01 -31.61
C GLY A 1031 19.98 -12.75 -32.11
N GLN A 1032 19.85 -13.99 -32.57
CA GLN A 1032 20.96 -14.83 -33.01
C GLN A 1032 21.31 -14.58 -34.49
N PRO A 1033 22.61 -14.64 -34.87
CA PRO A 1033 23.01 -14.55 -36.26
C PRO A 1033 22.59 -15.80 -37.05
N VAL A 1034 22.06 -15.60 -38.26
CA VAL A 1034 21.84 -16.69 -39.22
C VAL A 1034 23.20 -17.27 -39.62
N SER A 1035 23.38 -18.59 -39.45
CA SER A 1035 24.63 -19.27 -39.80
C SER A 1035 24.87 -19.31 -41.30
N ASP A 1036 26.14 -19.39 -41.73
CA ASP A 1036 26.50 -19.45 -43.16
C ASP A 1036 25.84 -20.65 -43.87
N GLY A 1037 25.67 -21.78 -43.17
CA GLY A 1037 24.95 -22.96 -43.67
C GLY A 1037 23.45 -22.69 -43.89
N LEU A 1038 22.78 -22.03 -42.95
CA LEU A 1038 21.37 -21.66 -43.08
C LEU A 1038 21.17 -20.54 -44.13
N ALA A 1039 22.13 -19.63 -44.28
CA ALA A 1039 22.15 -18.64 -45.36
C ALA A 1039 22.39 -19.30 -46.74
N ALA A 1040 23.21 -20.34 -46.82
CA ALA A 1040 23.43 -21.13 -48.02
C ALA A 1040 22.18 -21.96 -48.41
N PHE A 1041 21.45 -22.51 -47.44
CA PHE A 1041 20.26 -23.35 -47.65
C PHE A 1041 19.24 -22.71 -48.61
N LYS A 1042 18.96 -21.41 -48.44
CA LYS A 1042 18.10 -20.62 -49.34
C LYS A 1042 18.45 -20.81 -50.83
N TRP A 1043 19.74 -20.84 -51.16
CA TRP A 1043 20.21 -20.99 -52.54
C TRP A 1043 20.23 -22.45 -53.01
N MET A 1044 20.19 -23.42 -52.09
CA MET A 1044 19.97 -24.82 -52.42
C MET A 1044 18.53 -25.08 -52.87
N ILE A 1045 17.56 -24.27 -52.39
CA ILE A 1045 16.17 -24.24 -52.90
C ILE A 1045 16.12 -23.64 -54.33
N GLU A 1046 16.98 -22.65 -54.62
CA GLU A 1046 17.48 -22.29 -55.98
C GLU A 1046 17.69 -23.51 -56.89
N GLU A 1047 18.62 -24.37 -56.50
CA GLU A 1047 18.98 -25.52 -57.30
C GLU A 1047 17.88 -26.60 -57.35
N LEU A 1048 17.04 -26.73 -56.30
CA LEU A 1048 15.84 -27.59 -56.35
C LEU A 1048 14.85 -27.12 -57.42
N ARG A 1049 14.57 -25.81 -57.50
CA ARG A 1049 13.67 -25.22 -58.52
C ARG A 1049 14.16 -25.53 -59.94
N VAL A 1050 15.47 -25.42 -60.19
CA VAL A 1050 16.07 -25.84 -61.47
C VAL A 1050 15.88 -27.35 -61.70
N SER A 1051 16.15 -28.19 -60.69
CA SER A 1051 16.04 -29.65 -60.78
C SER A 1051 14.61 -30.17 -60.96
N LEU A 1052 13.59 -29.44 -60.50
CA LEU A 1052 12.18 -29.83 -60.64
C LEU A 1052 11.56 -29.33 -61.96
N PHE A 1053 11.82 -28.08 -62.37
CA PHE A 1053 11.12 -27.46 -63.50
C PHE A 1053 11.96 -27.35 -64.80
N ALA A 1054 13.29 -27.39 -64.72
CA ALA A 1054 14.19 -27.06 -65.83
C ALA A 1054 15.44 -27.96 -65.89
N GLN A 1055 15.21 -29.28 -65.90
CA GLN A 1055 16.25 -30.30 -65.78
C GLN A 1055 17.37 -30.20 -66.83
N GLU A 1056 17.06 -29.73 -68.05
CA GLU A 1056 18.07 -29.52 -69.09
C GLU A 1056 19.14 -28.47 -68.75
N LEU A 1057 18.86 -27.51 -67.85
CA LEU A 1057 19.79 -26.46 -67.46
C LEU A 1057 20.90 -26.93 -66.49
N LYS A 1058 20.68 -28.07 -65.83
CA LYS A 1058 21.56 -28.73 -64.85
C LYS A 1058 21.84 -27.94 -63.57
N THR A 1059 21.95 -28.67 -62.46
CA THR A 1059 22.39 -28.16 -61.15
C THR A 1059 23.89 -28.42 -60.96
N PRO A 1060 24.62 -27.60 -60.16
CA PRO A 1060 26.07 -27.76 -59.96
C PRO A 1060 26.42 -28.96 -59.04
N TYR A 1061 25.45 -29.42 -58.25
CA TYR A 1061 25.48 -30.66 -57.48
C TYR A 1061 24.07 -31.30 -57.54
N PRO A 1062 23.89 -32.61 -57.26
CA PRO A 1062 22.57 -33.24 -57.41
C PRO A 1062 21.68 -32.91 -56.20
N VAL A 1063 20.54 -32.28 -56.46
CA VAL A 1063 19.58 -31.80 -55.44
C VAL A 1063 18.25 -32.54 -55.54
N SER A 1064 17.59 -32.75 -54.41
CA SER A 1064 16.20 -33.22 -54.31
C SER A 1064 15.63 -32.88 -52.93
N VAL A 1065 14.31 -32.92 -52.78
CA VAL A 1065 13.60 -32.68 -51.51
C VAL A 1065 14.21 -33.50 -50.37
N LYS A 1066 14.37 -34.83 -50.57
CA LYS A 1066 15.00 -35.73 -49.59
C LYS A 1066 16.46 -35.39 -49.24
N ARG A 1067 17.22 -34.77 -50.15
CA ARG A 1067 18.58 -34.28 -49.87
C ARG A 1067 18.58 -32.96 -49.11
N LEU A 1068 17.58 -32.11 -49.34
CA LEU A 1068 17.38 -30.85 -48.63
C LEU A 1068 16.88 -31.08 -47.20
N LEU A 1069 15.92 -31.98 -47.00
CA LEU A 1069 15.50 -32.42 -45.66
C LEU A 1069 16.70 -32.99 -44.88
N LYS A 1070 17.51 -33.86 -45.49
CA LYS A 1070 18.73 -34.35 -44.84
C LYS A 1070 19.80 -33.28 -44.58
N MET A 1071 19.86 -32.22 -45.39
CA MET A 1071 20.74 -31.08 -45.11
C MET A 1071 20.17 -30.20 -43.98
N TRP A 1072 18.84 -30.09 -43.89
CA TRP A 1072 18.14 -29.40 -42.82
C TRP A 1072 18.37 -30.08 -41.46
N GLU A 1073 18.28 -31.42 -41.41
CA GLU A 1073 18.66 -32.26 -40.27
C GLU A 1073 20.11 -32.02 -39.76
N ILE A 1074 21.01 -31.49 -40.59
CA ILE A 1074 22.41 -31.18 -40.27
C ILE A 1074 22.61 -29.69 -39.91
N LEU A 1075 21.60 -28.85 -40.14
CA LEU A 1075 21.61 -27.41 -39.87
C LEU A 1075 20.78 -27.01 -38.62
N LEU A 1076 20.15 -28.00 -37.96
CA LEU A 1076 19.42 -27.90 -36.69
C LEU A 1076 20.33 -28.19 -35.48
#